data_AF-A0A158Q5I5-F1
#
_entry.id   AF-A0A158Q5I5-F1
#
_cell.length_a   1.000
_cell.length_b   1.000
_cell.length_c   1.000
_cell.angle_alpha   90.00
_cell.angle_beta   90.00
_cell.angle_gamma   90.00
#
_symmetry.space_group_name_H-M   'P 1'
#
loop_
_entity.id
_entity.type
_entity.pdbx_description
1 polymer ?
#
loop_
_entity_poly.entity_id
_entity_poly.type
_entity_poly.pdbx_seq_one_letter_code
_entity_poly.pdbx_strand_id
1 'polypeptide(L)'
;MKYLKARENSSKATILELTIAFARDLRDDLKPYMWDFFDVIIDILDENGENVDLLQSGFKTLAVFFKLQWRNIIKELRRTFMCFIRLFSNKKRYLRRFAAEAFAFLLRKSKHIDKLVIFLAEFAEKLLILIKLISSFAHRLNHIFQENDDALFDGISQLYFNSIKGVMHQFQSSSPQLLTEILQASLFITEKATKDIAFRILESLMSRCVAYTTKEYSEPILENKFIYSFTSNSLVNAIAFSRLLLIWITGKKGKLIHNPSILLNSLISCIKSENWQTNTDISKVLSAAVLSFCNEQDCRSLILNIFQYFTDKAGIDDVDVVLNVFYDLVDTAMFDVWLMPILGKYSSKILIACDQAVIIRPLILIFKFYALICSRKRPLQTRDNKMSTFFDVSYHLEVRTKLITILKSHSTAEMVKSRIELLEYVCCIYPWMWRRVEKPEGELKKYEDTAFNTSEILVEILRLLLLVDAEQHLDAAKNLNLILLLANAIAVVDTNLFATFLFVDILSFARRNDSCRSSLQILRIILPHTGDFRTINQEKAISSEISKYFKIWTFNELLRSIGEQKMQGVIEVLLKSFGHWDTFVRQIALEILLCFNLKMHDHVDGESLTQNGIEILLQAERTPLSLECYRERMKLFRLLRFGDHLRHFSSPVVGLTETFHTSIRNV
;
A
#
# COMPACT_ATOMS: atom_id res chain seq x y z
N MET A 1 -49.46 22.48 28.00
CA MET A 1 -48.34 23.36 27.60
C MET A 1 -47.61 23.99 28.79
N LYS A 2 -48.25 24.86 29.58
CA LYS A 2 -47.62 25.58 30.71
C LYS A 2 -46.79 24.67 31.63
N TYR A 3 -47.34 23.53 32.02
CA TYR A 3 -46.65 22.57 32.92
C TYR A 3 -45.50 21.79 32.27
N LEU A 4 -45.52 21.58 30.95
CA LEU A 4 -44.40 20.96 30.23
C LEU A 4 -43.20 21.92 30.10
N LYS A 5 -43.47 23.22 29.96
CA LYS A 5 -42.43 24.28 29.88
C LYS A 5 -41.75 24.57 31.22
N ALA A 6 -42.30 24.11 32.34
CA ALA A 6 -41.68 24.30 33.65
C ALA A 6 -40.39 23.45 33.76
N ARG A 7 -39.24 24.11 33.98
CA ARG A 7 -37.93 23.44 34.05
C ARG A 7 -37.86 22.39 35.16
N GLU A 8 -38.27 22.76 36.36
CA GLU A 8 -38.22 21.92 37.57
C GLU A 8 -39.56 21.26 37.85
N ASN A 9 -39.94 20.31 37.00
CA ASN A 9 -41.17 19.56 37.20
C ASN A 9 -40.88 18.06 37.20
N SER A 10 -40.88 17.45 38.39
CA SER A 10 -40.70 16.01 38.58
C SER A 10 -41.79 15.19 37.88
N SER A 11 -42.94 15.81 37.58
CA SER A 11 -44.09 15.15 36.94
C SER A 11 -44.08 15.26 35.41
N LYS A 12 -42.98 15.69 34.77
CA LYS A 12 -42.90 15.81 33.29
C LYS A 12 -43.30 14.52 32.56
N ALA A 13 -42.86 13.35 33.05
CA ALA A 13 -43.23 12.06 32.47
C ALA A 13 -44.76 11.85 32.47
N THR A 14 -45.41 12.05 33.63
CA THR A 14 -46.87 11.95 33.78
C THR A 14 -47.60 12.96 32.89
N ILE A 15 -47.09 14.18 32.76
CA ILE A 15 -47.70 15.21 31.92
C ILE A 15 -47.57 14.86 30.43
N LEU A 16 -46.48 14.22 30.02
CA LEU A 16 -46.32 13.69 28.66
C LEU A 16 -47.35 12.58 28.38
N GLU A 17 -47.59 11.67 29.34
CA GLU A 17 -48.64 10.65 29.22
C GLU A 17 -50.05 11.26 29.13
N LEU A 18 -50.33 12.29 29.93
CA LEU A 18 -51.58 13.04 29.84
C LEU A 18 -51.70 13.76 28.48
N THR A 19 -50.60 14.28 27.94
CA THR A 19 -50.54 14.91 26.62
C THR A 19 -50.86 13.90 25.51
N ILE A 20 -50.45 12.64 25.64
CA ILE A 20 -50.85 11.55 24.73
C ILE A 20 -52.38 11.35 24.76
N ALA A 21 -52.98 11.33 25.95
CA ALA A 21 -54.43 11.17 26.09
C ALA A 21 -55.18 12.32 25.39
N PHE A 22 -54.78 13.57 25.66
CA PHE A 22 -55.35 14.75 24.99
C PHE A 22 -55.17 14.72 23.48
N ALA A 23 -53.99 14.32 22.98
CA ALA A 23 -53.76 14.25 21.54
C ALA A 23 -54.70 13.26 20.85
N ARG A 24 -54.98 12.11 21.49
CA ARG A 24 -55.90 11.08 20.97
C ARG A 24 -57.35 11.52 20.96
N ASP A 25 -57.73 12.35 21.91
CA ASP A 25 -59.08 12.89 22.06
C ASP A 25 -59.32 14.04 21.07
N LEU A 26 -58.44 15.06 21.08
CA LEU A 26 -58.56 16.24 20.23
C LEU A 26 -58.32 15.96 18.74
N ARG A 27 -57.43 15.01 18.40
CA ARG A 27 -57.07 14.67 17.01
C ARG A 27 -56.81 15.92 16.15
N ASP A 28 -57.63 16.20 15.15
CA ASP A 28 -57.45 17.32 14.23
C ASP A 28 -57.53 18.69 14.94
N ASP A 29 -58.25 18.79 16.06
CA ASP A 29 -58.34 20.02 16.87
C ASP A 29 -57.03 20.35 17.59
N LEU A 30 -56.09 19.39 17.66
CA LEU A 30 -54.73 19.62 18.17
C LEU A 30 -53.86 20.43 17.20
N LYS A 31 -54.24 20.50 15.91
CA LYS A 31 -53.42 21.09 14.84
C LYS A 31 -52.88 22.50 15.16
N PRO A 32 -53.65 23.45 15.71
CA PRO A 32 -53.15 24.79 16.02
C PRO A 32 -52.00 24.79 17.03
N TYR A 33 -51.97 23.82 17.94
CA TYR A 33 -50.99 23.73 19.03
C TYR A 33 -49.85 22.75 18.75
N MET A 34 -49.90 22.04 17.62
CA MET A 34 -48.97 20.94 17.31
C MET A 34 -47.50 21.38 17.37
N TRP A 35 -47.18 22.54 16.82
CA TRP A 35 -45.81 23.05 16.75
C TRP A 35 -45.26 23.41 18.12
N ASP A 36 -46.07 24.08 18.95
CA ASP A 36 -45.68 24.39 20.33
C ASP A 36 -45.41 23.11 21.13
N PHE A 37 -46.17 22.03 20.89
CA PHE A 37 -45.94 20.76 21.56
C PHE A 37 -44.64 20.11 21.07
N PHE A 38 -44.36 20.13 19.76
CA PHE A 38 -43.09 19.61 19.25
C PHE A 38 -41.90 20.34 19.85
N ASP A 39 -41.90 21.68 19.84
CA ASP A 39 -40.80 22.47 20.38
C ASP A 39 -40.52 22.12 21.85
N VAL A 40 -41.57 22.10 22.68
CA VAL A 40 -41.42 21.80 24.11
C VAL A 40 -41.00 20.36 24.38
N ILE A 41 -41.52 19.37 23.63
CA ILE A 41 -41.11 17.98 23.82
C ILE A 41 -39.65 17.77 23.36
N ILE A 42 -39.23 18.45 22.29
CA ILE A 42 -37.85 18.40 21.81
C ILE A 42 -36.90 19.07 22.81
N ASP A 43 -37.28 20.21 23.40
CA ASP A 43 -36.53 20.85 24.51
C ASP A 43 -36.32 19.86 25.66
N ILE A 44 -37.39 19.17 26.09
CA ILE A 44 -37.32 18.18 27.15
C ILE A 44 -36.35 17.05 26.80
N LEU A 45 -36.42 16.51 25.58
CA LEU A 45 -35.55 15.40 25.14
C LEU A 45 -34.07 15.82 25.03
N ASP A 46 -33.81 17.04 24.59
CA ASP A 46 -32.45 17.57 24.42
C ASP A 46 -31.78 17.84 25.78
N GLU A 47 -32.49 18.54 26.69
CA GLU A 47 -31.99 18.88 28.02
C GLU A 47 -31.87 17.66 28.94
N ASN A 48 -32.73 16.64 28.79
CA ASN A 48 -32.82 15.50 29.72
C ASN A 48 -32.33 14.20 29.10
N GLY A 49 -31.35 14.27 28.19
CA GLY A 49 -30.93 13.10 27.41
C GLY A 49 -30.36 11.92 28.22
N GLU A 50 -30.18 12.02 29.53
CA GLU A 50 -29.75 10.90 30.40
C GLU A 50 -30.91 10.26 31.20
N ASN A 51 -32.07 10.91 31.25
CA ASN A 51 -33.23 10.43 31.98
C ASN A 51 -34.05 9.46 31.11
N VAL A 52 -33.89 8.15 31.34
CA VAL A 52 -34.50 7.08 30.55
C VAL A 52 -36.04 7.17 30.54
N ASP A 53 -36.66 7.44 31.69
CA ASP A 53 -38.13 7.52 31.81
C ASP A 53 -38.71 8.70 31.03
N LEU A 54 -38.05 9.86 31.09
CA LEU A 54 -38.42 11.04 30.30
C LEU A 54 -38.19 10.82 28.81
N LEU A 55 -37.09 10.17 28.42
CA LEU A 55 -36.82 9.82 27.03
C LEU A 55 -37.90 8.89 26.48
N GLN A 56 -38.24 7.82 27.21
CA GLN A 56 -39.29 6.87 26.81
C GLN A 56 -40.64 7.57 26.66
N SER A 57 -41.05 8.37 27.65
CA SER A 57 -42.30 9.13 27.61
C SER A 57 -42.32 10.17 26.49
N GLY A 58 -41.22 10.88 26.26
CA GLY A 58 -41.09 11.88 25.19
C GLY A 58 -41.14 11.25 23.80
N PHE A 59 -40.39 10.17 23.56
CA PHE A 59 -40.43 9.42 22.31
C PHE A 59 -41.82 8.85 22.03
N LYS A 60 -42.47 8.26 23.04
CA LYS A 60 -43.85 7.75 22.94
C LYS A 60 -44.83 8.87 22.59
N THR A 61 -44.66 10.05 23.19
CA THR A 61 -45.51 11.22 22.91
C THR A 61 -45.34 11.69 21.48
N LEU A 62 -44.10 11.90 21.02
CA LEU A 62 -43.82 12.30 19.65
C LEU A 62 -44.32 11.26 18.63
N ALA A 63 -44.15 9.97 18.90
CA ALA A 63 -44.64 8.90 18.02
C ALA A 63 -46.17 8.93 17.88
N VAL A 64 -46.90 9.20 18.96
CA VAL A 64 -48.36 9.38 18.92
C VAL A 64 -48.74 10.62 18.10
N PHE A 65 -48.06 11.75 18.32
CA PHE A 65 -48.30 12.96 17.53
C PHE A 65 -48.04 12.73 16.04
N PHE A 66 -46.94 12.06 15.70
CA PHE A 66 -46.62 11.69 14.32
C PHE A 66 -47.74 10.83 13.72
N LYS A 67 -48.20 9.81 14.45
CA LYS A 67 -49.27 8.92 13.98
C LYS A 67 -50.59 9.65 13.77
N LEU A 68 -50.95 10.60 14.63
CA LEU A 68 -52.23 11.32 14.56
C LEU A 68 -52.18 12.46 13.52
N GLN A 69 -51.07 13.20 13.47
CA GLN A 69 -50.93 14.43 12.68
C GLN A 69 -50.17 14.24 11.36
N TRP A 70 -49.82 13.01 10.96
CA TRP A 70 -48.97 12.77 9.79
C TRP A 70 -49.43 13.49 8.51
N ARG A 71 -50.75 13.63 8.29
CA ARG A 71 -51.30 14.33 7.12
C ARG A 71 -50.97 15.82 7.12
N ASN A 72 -50.93 16.44 8.30
CA ASN A 72 -50.56 17.84 8.48
C ASN A 72 -49.04 17.99 8.41
N ILE A 73 -48.31 17.08 9.05
CA ILE A 73 -46.84 17.07 9.06
C ILE A 73 -46.26 16.93 7.65
N ILE A 74 -46.79 16.02 6.81
CA ILE A 74 -46.28 15.82 5.44
C ILE A 74 -46.41 17.07 4.56
N LYS A 75 -47.44 17.91 4.80
CA LYS A 75 -47.61 19.17 4.06
C LYS A 75 -46.53 20.21 4.44
N GLU A 76 -45.93 20.09 5.62
CA GLU A 76 -44.93 21.02 6.16
C GLU A 76 -43.61 20.31 6.54
N LEU A 77 -43.14 19.35 5.72
CA LEU A 77 -41.95 18.54 6.03
C LEU A 77 -40.69 19.37 6.31
N ARG A 78 -40.49 20.49 5.61
CA ARG A 78 -39.36 21.41 5.85
C ARG A 78 -39.42 22.01 7.26
N ARG A 79 -40.56 22.57 7.64
CA ARG A 79 -40.78 23.12 8.99
C ARG A 79 -40.63 22.04 10.06
N THR A 80 -41.18 20.86 9.79
CA THR A 80 -41.04 19.71 10.70
C THR A 80 -39.58 19.35 10.90
N PHE A 81 -38.80 19.23 9.82
CA PHE A 81 -37.37 18.95 9.92
C PHE A 81 -36.62 20.03 10.71
N MET A 82 -36.92 21.30 10.46
CA MET A 82 -36.34 22.42 11.20
C MET A 82 -36.65 22.35 12.71
N CYS A 83 -37.85 21.94 13.10
CA CYS A 83 -38.20 21.73 14.51
C CYS A 83 -37.37 20.58 15.13
N PHE A 84 -37.11 19.52 14.36
CA PHE A 84 -36.36 18.33 14.78
C PHE A 84 -34.85 18.42 14.58
N ILE A 85 -34.33 19.55 14.08
CA ILE A 85 -32.90 19.66 13.70
C ILE A 85 -31.96 19.39 14.87
N ARG A 86 -32.37 19.79 16.09
CA ARG A 86 -31.63 19.57 17.33
C ARG A 86 -31.48 18.09 17.67
N LEU A 87 -32.47 17.27 17.31
CA LEU A 87 -32.38 15.82 17.47
C LEU A 87 -31.55 15.20 16.33
N PHE A 88 -31.68 15.68 15.10
CA PHE A 88 -30.88 15.21 13.95
C PHE A 88 -29.38 15.51 14.08
N SER A 89 -29.04 16.64 14.69
CA SER A 89 -27.66 17.12 14.87
C SER A 89 -27.14 16.87 16.29
N ASN A 90 -27.88 16.12 17.11
CA ASN A 90 -27.51 15.91 18.50
C ASN A 90 -26.24 15.06 18.60
N LYS A 91 -25.35 15.32 19.56
CA LYS A 91 -24.18 14.47 19.82
C LYS A 91 -24.56 13.04 20.21
N LYS A 92 -25.68 12.87 20.93
CA LYS A 92 -26.20 11.56 21.37
C LYS A 92 -26.82 10.79 20.20
N ARG A 93 -26.17 9.69 19.80
CA ARG A 93 -26.55 8.88 18.62
C ARG A 93 -28.00 8.34 18.67
N TYR A 94 -28.53 7.99 19.84
CA TYR A 94 -29.89 7.47 19.96
C TYR A 94 -30.97 8.54 19.73
N LEU A 95 -30.69 9.82 20.01
CA LEU A 95 -31.60 10.92 19.67
C LEU A 95 -31.67 11.11 18.15
N ARG A 96 -30.52 11.09 17.47
CA ARG A 96 -30.45 11.10 16.00
C ARG A 96 -31.22 9.93 15.40
N ARG A 97 -31.02 8.74 15.98
CA ARG A 97 -31.70 7.51 15.54
C ARG A 97 -33.21 7.61 15.69
N PHE A 98 -33.71 8.08 16.84
CA PHE A 98 -35.13 8.27 17.05
C PHE A 98 -35.73 9.26 16.03
N ALA A 99 -35.10 10.42 15.83
CA ALA A 99 -35.56 11.41 14.87
C ALA A 99 -35.60 10.85 13.44
N ALA A 100 -34.55 10.13 13.03
CA ALA A 100 -34.48 9.44 11.76
C ALA A 100 -35.57 8.38 11.58
N GLU A 101 -35.83 7.54 12.57
CA GLU A 101 -36.88 6.51 12.52
C GLU A 101 -38.29 7.12 12.45
N ALA A 102 -38.55 8.19 13.22
CA ALA A 102 -39.82 8.91 13.20
C ALA A 102 -40.07 9.59 11.83
N PHE A 103 -39.05 10.27 11.28
CA PHE A 103 -39.15 10.92 9.97
C PHE A 103 -39.17 9.96 8.80
N ALA A 104 -38.58 8.77 8.92
CA ALA A 104 -38.56 7.79 7.86
C ALA A 104 -39.99 7.38 7.42
N PHE A 105 -40.91 7.29 8.37
CA PHE A 105 -42.33 7.06 8.07
C PHE A 105 -42.95 8.20 7.22
N LEU A 106 -42.56 9.44 7.51
CA LEU A 106 -43.03 10.61 6.77
C LEU A 106 -42.42 10.67 5.37
N LEU A 107 -41.11 10.40 5.25
CA LEU A 107 -40.40 10.41 3.98
C LEU A 107 -41.03 9.42 2.99
N ARG A 108 -41.33 8.20 3.44
CA ARG A 108 -42.01 7.17 2.63
C ARG A 108 -43.39 7.56 2.10
N LYS A 109 -44.06 8.52 2.73
CA LYS A 109 -45.39 8.99 2.33
C LYS A 109 -45.35 10.33 1.60
N SER A 110 -44.18 10.96 1.49
CA SER A 110 -44.01 12.23 0.79
C SER A 110 -44.10 12.03 -0.72
N LYS A 111 -44.75 12.96 -1.42
CA LYS A 111 -44.73 13.05 -2.89
C LYS A 111 -43.63 13.98 -3.42
N HIS A 112 -42.80 14.53 -2.53
CA HIS A 112 -41.80 15.56 -2.84
C HIS A 112 -40.45 15.17 -2.22
N ILE A 113 -40.02 13.93 -2.45
CA ILE A 113 -38.76 13.38 -1.92
C ILE A 113 -37.58 14.17 -2.51
N ASP A 114 -37.63 14.48 -3.79
CA ASP A 114 -36.66 15.31 -4.52
C ASP A 114 -36.40 16.66 -3.83
N LYS A 115 -37.47 17.43 -3.58
CA LYS A 115 -37.39 18.76 -2.95
C LYS A 115 -36.90 18.70 -1.51
N LEU A 116 -37.12 17.57 -0.83
CA LEU A 116 -36.68 17.36 0.53
C LEU A 116 -35.19 16.99 0.56
N VAL A 117 -34.73 16.09 -0.32
CA VAL A 117 -33.32 15.71 -0.42
C VAL A 117 -32.43 16.92 -0.74
N ILE A 118 -32.83 17.75 -1.71
CA ILE A 118 -32.12 18.99 -2.05
C ILE A 118 -32.09 19.94 -0.84
N PHE A 119 -33.25 20.17 -0.20
CA PHE A 119 -33.33 21.01 1.00
C PHE A 119 -32.42 20.53 2.14
N LEU A 120 -32.38 19.22 2.39
CA LEU A 120 -31.55 18.64 3.45
C LEU A 120 -30.06 18.83 3.16
N ALA A 121 -29.63 18.69 1.91
CA ALA A 121 -28.26 18.93 1.49
C ALA A 121 -27.87 20.42 1.62
N GLU A 122 -28.69 21.33 1.10
CA GLU A 122 -28.49 22.79 1.21
C GLU A 122 -28.44 23.24 2.68
N PHE A 123 -29.32 22.69 3.51
CA PHE A 123 -29.35 23.03 4.92
C PHE A 123 -28.10 22.51 5.64
N ALA A 124 -27.70 21.27 5.37
CA ALA A 124 -26.50 20.66 5.92
C ALA A 124 -25.24 21.44 5.55
N GLU A 125 -25.17 21.94 4.32
CA GLU A 125 -24.11 22.84 3.87
C GLU A 125 -24.07 24.16 4.64
N LYS A 126 -25.20 24.87 4.69
CA LYS A 126 -25.30 26.16 5.39
C LYS A 126 -24.89 26.02 6.86
N LEU A 127 -25.32 24.93 7.50
CA LEU A 127 -24.94 24.65 8.88
C LEU A 127 -23.44 24.35 9.00
N LEU A 128 -22.86 23.57 8.08
CA LEU A 128 -21.42 23.31 8.07
C LEU A 128 -20.62 24.61 7.90
N ILE A 129 -21.03 25.50 6.99
CA ILE A 129 -20.39 26.81 6.79
C ILE A 129 -20.48 27.65 8.06
N LEU A 130 -21.64 27.69 8.71
CA LEU A 130 -21.84 28.42 9.97
C LEU A 130 -20.95 27.86 11.09
N ILE A 131 -20.89 26.54 11.25
CA ILE A 131 -20.02 25.88 12.24
C ILE A 131 -18.56 26.21 11.97
N LYS A 132 -18.10 26.13 10.71
CA LYS A 132 -16.73 26.48 10.32
C LYS A 132 -16.42 27.96 10.56
N LEU A 133 -17.38 28.85 10.31
CA LEU A 133 -17.23 30.27 10.59
C LEU A 133 -17.06 30.49 12.10
N ILE A 134 -17.97 29.95 12.92
CA ILE A 134 -17.91 30.06 14.38
C ILE A 134 -16.63 29.44 14.92
N SER A 135 -16.22 28.26 14.44
CA SER A 135 -14.98 27.61 14.90
C SER A 135 -13.74 28.41 14.50
N SER A 136 -13.72 29.07 13.33
CA SER A 136 -12.63 29.98 12.94
C SER A 136 -12.55 31.25 13.82
N PHE A 137 -13.68 31.73 14.33
CA PHE A 137 -13.71 32.81 15.34
C PHE A 137 -13.30 32.29 16.72
N ALA A 138 -13.74 31.09 17.10
CA ALA A 138 -13.44 30.49 18.40
C ALA A 138 -12.00 30.00 18.51
N HIS A 139 -11.36 29.55 17.41
CA HIS A 139 -9.95 29.16 17.39
C HIS A 139 -9.01 30.36 17.54
N ARG A 140 -9.49 31.58 17.27
CA ARG A 140 -8.83 32.82 17.72
C ARG A 140 -8.94 33.06 19.23
N LEU A 141 -9.75 32.28 19.96
CA LEU A 141 -10.02 32.42 21.38
C LEU A 141 -9.76 31.18 22.26
N ASN A 142 -9.59 29.96 21.74
CA ASN A 142 -8.89 28.81 22.36
C ASN A 142 -9.14 27.50 21.55
N HIS A 143 -8.20 26.55 21.68
CA HIS A 143 -8.12 25.23 21.00
C HIS A 143 -9.24 24.19 21.30
N ILE A 144 -10.46 24.58 21.67
CA ILE A 144 -11.48 23.66 22.23
C ILE A 144 -12.35 22.96 21.17
N PHE A 145 -12.39 23.42 19.91
CA PHE A 145 -13.25 22.83 18.87
C PHE A 145 -12.47 21.86 17.95
N GLN A 146 -12.18 20.65 18.44
CA GLN A 146 -11.59 19.56 17.65
C GLN A 146 -12.56 18.44 17.27
N GLU A 147 -13.88 18.65 17.38
CA GLU A 147 -14.85 17.61 16.99
C GLU A 147 -15.34 17.83 15.56
N ASN A 148 -15.02 16.87 14.69
CA ASN A 148 -15.69 16.63 13.40
C ASN A 148 -17.16 16.35 13.67
N ASP A 149 -17.98 17.37 13.92
CA ASP A 149 -19.40 17.14 14.19
C ASP A 149 -20.18 16.96 12.87
N ASP A 150 -19.90 15.84 12.20
CA ASP A 150 -20.71 15.30 11.09
C ASP A 150 -22.07 14.75 11.62
N ALA A 151 -22.49 15.08 12.86
CA ALA A 151 -23.71 14.56 13.47
C ALA A 151 -24.96 14.79 12.62
N LEU A 152 -25.09 15.95 11.98
CA LEU A 152 -26.21 16.18 11.07
C LEU A 152 -26.14 15.28 9.83
N PHE A 153 -24.96 15.11 9.24
CA PHE A 153 -24.77 14.24 8.06
C PHE A 153 -25.10 12.79 8.42
N ASP A 154 -24.65 12.36 9.61
CA ASP A 154 -24.98 11.08 10.21
C ASP A 154 -26.50 10.94 10.45
N GLY A 155 -27.16 11.98 10.98
CA GLY A 155 -28.60 12.00 11.22
C GLY A 155 -29.42 11.90 9.93
N ILE A 156 -29.04 12.64 8.88
CA ILE A 156 -29.71 12.57 7.57
C ILE A 156 -29.45 11.21 6.91
N SER A 157 -28.22 10.68 7.01
CA SER A 157 -27.89 9.34 6.53
C SER A 157 -28.74 8.26 7.24
N GLN A 158 -28.93 8.40 8.56
CA GLN A 158 -29.83 7.53 9.32
C GLN A 158 -31.29 7.67 8.87
N LEU A 159 -31.74 8.88 8.53
CA LEU A 159 -33.08 9.10 7.98
C LEU A 159 -33.26 8.32 6.67
N TYR A 160 -32.35 8.51 5.70
CA TYR A 160 -32.43 7.79 4.44
C TYR A 160 -32.40 6.28 4.65
N PHE A 161 -31.50 5.79 5.52
CA PHE A 161 -31.39 4.36 5.83
C PHE A 161 -32.67 3.81 6.45
N ASN A 162 -33.21 4.43 7.48
CA ASN A 162 -34.46 3.98 8.12
C ASN A 162 -35.68 4.11 7.21
N SER A 163 -35.58 4.93 6.16
CA SER A 163 -36.64 5.07 5.15
C SER A 163 -36.72 3.87 4.21
N ILE A 164 -35.59 3.22 3.91
CA ILE A 164 -35.50 2.02 3.07
C ILE A 164 -35.39 0.71 3.87
N LYS A 165 -34.98 0.76 5.14
CA LYS A 165 -34.82 -0.41 6.00
C LYS A 165 -36.15 -1.13 6.22
N GLY A 166 -36.14 -2.46 6.03
CA GLY A 166 -37.23 -3.38 6.37
C GLY A 166 -36.97 -4.16 7.66
N VAL A 167 -37.30 -5.46 7.66
CA VAL A 167 -37.10 -6.39 8.78
C VAL A 167 -36.08 -7.47 8.40
N MET A 168 -35.47 -8.14 9.39
CA MET A 168 -34.59 -9.31 9.18
C MET A 168 -33.54 -9.14 8.07
N HIS A 169 -32.80 -8.02 8.08
CA HIS A 169 -31.78 -7.68 7.06
C HIS A 169 -32.34 -7.33 5.66
N GLN A 170 -33.66 -7.39 5.47
CA GLN A 170 -34.33 -7.03 4.22
C GLN A 170 -34.60 -5.54 4.13
N PHE A 171 -34.64 -5.06 2.89
CA PHE A 171 -35.17 -3.74 2.55
C PHE A 171 -36.67 -3.83 2.25
N GLN A 172 -37.38 -2.71 2.38
CA GLN A 172 -38.80 -2.66 2.00
C GLN A 172 -38.96 -2.82 0.49
N SER A 173 -40.13 -3.27 0.04
CA SER A 173 -40.42 -3.43 -1.39
C SER A 173 -40.35 -2.11 -2.18
N SER A 174 -40.66 -0.97 -1.54
CA SER A 174 -40.57 0.38 -2.14
C SER A 174 -39.14 0.97 -2.13
N SER A 175 -38.19 0.32 -1.46
CA SER A 175 -36.83 0.85 -1.27
C SER A 175 -36.07 1.12 -2.57
N PRO A 176 -36.15 0.28 -3.62
CA PRO A 176 -35.43 0.54 -4.86
C PRO A 176 -35.88 1.85 -5.52
N GLN A 177 -37.19 2.13 -5.50
CA GLN A 177 -37.75 3.37 -6.02
C GLN A 177 -37.31 4.56 -5.17
N LEU A 178 -37.50 4.48 -3.85
CA LEU A 178 -37.14 5.58 -2.94
C LEU A 178 -35.64 5.93 -3.02
N LEU A 179 -34.77 4.92 -3.05
CA LEU A 179 -33.34 5.14 -3.21
C LEU A 179 -33.02 5.79 -4.56
N THR A 180 -33.68 5.35 -5.64
CA THR A 180 -33.52 5.97 -6.97
C THR A 180 -33.89 7.45 -6.93
N GLU A 181 -35.01 7.82 -6.30
CA GLU A 181 -35.44 9.21 -6.16
C GLU A 181 -34.44 10.05 -5.35
N ILE A 182 -33.89 9.50 -4.25
CA ILE A 182 -32.87 10.17 -3.44
C ILE A 182 -31.57 10.39 -4.24
N LEU A 183 -31.13 9.37 -4.97
CA LEU A 183 -29.94 9.44 -5.81
C LEU A 183 -30.10 10.46 -6.94
N GLN A 184 -31.23 10.41 -7.66
CA GLN A 184 -31.54 11.36 -8.73
C GLN A 184 -31.58 12.79 -8.20
N ALA A 185 -32.29 13.03 -7.09
CA ALA A 185 -32.34 14.35 -6.47
C ALA A 185 -30.95 14.88 -6.09
N SER A 186 -30.08 14.02 -5.54
CA SER A 186 -28.70 14.38 -5.19
C SER A 186 -27.85 14.68 -6.42
N LEU A 187 -28.12 14.04 -7.56
CA LEU A 187 -27.42 14.29 -8.83
C LEU A 187 -27.83 15.61 -9.48
N PHE A 188 -29.10 16.01 -9.35
CA PHE A 188 -29.67 17.25 -9.90
C PHE A 188 -29.25 18.52 -9.14
N ILE A 189 -28.58 18.39 -7.99
CA ILE A 189 -28.00 19.53 -7.28
C ILE A 189 -26.95 20.20 -8.17
N THR A 190 -27.13 21.49 -8.45
CA THR A 190 -26.27 22.28 -9.35
C THR A 190 -25.02 22.81 -8.65
N GLU A 191 -25.16 23.23 -7.39
CA GLU A 191 -24.06 23.74 -6.58
C GLU A 191 -23.12 22.60 -6.15
N LYS A 192 -21.85 22.70 -6.55
CA LYS A 192 -20.84 21.65 -6.35
C LYS A 192 -20.66 21.29 -4.87
N ALA A 193 -20.59 22.29 -3.99
CA ALA A 193 -20.37 22.09 -2.57
C ALA A 193 -21.56 21.37 -1.89
N THR A 194 -22.79 21.79 -2.22
CA THR A 194 -24.02 21.08 -1.81
C THR A 194 -24.04 19.64 -2.32
N LYS A 195 -23.70 19.44 -3.59
CA LYS A 195 -23.65 18.11 -4.22
C LYS A 195 -22.65 17.20 -3.50
N ASP A 196 -21.46 17.70 -3.20
CA ASP A 196 -20.44 16.95 -2.45
C ASP A 196 -20.93 16.52 -1.06
N ILE A 197 -21.70 17.37 -0.36
CA ILE A 197 -22.31 17.01 0.93
C ILE A 197 -23.39 15.95 0.76
N ALA A 198 -24.26 16.08 -0.26
CA ALA A 198 -25.26 15.06 -0.57
C ALA A 198 -24.60 13.69 -0.81
N PHE A 199 -23.48 13.65 -1.55
CA PHE A 199 -22.73 12.42 -1.79
C PHE A 199 -22.07 11.85 -0.52
N ARG A 200 -21.56 12.68 0.40
CA ARG A 200 -21.05 12.20 1.71
C ARG A 200 -22.15 11.55 2.56
N ILE A 201 -23.35 12.13 2.54
CA ILE A 201 -24.54 11.56 3.22
C ILE A 201 -24.92 10.22 2.57
N LEU A 202 -24.88 10.15 1.24
CA LEU A 202 -25.12 8.91 0.49
C LEU A 202 -24.06 7.84 0.74
N GLU A 203 -22.79 8.19 0.86
CA GLU A 203 -21.72 7.24 1.23
C GLU A 203 -22.02 6.60 2.59
N SER A 204 -22.35 7.43 3.59
CA SER A 204 -22.75 6.96 4.92
C SER A 204 -24.00 6.07 4.86
N LEU A 205 -24.96 6.40 3.99
CA LEU A 205 -26.15 5.57 3.73
C LEU A 205 -25.75 4.20 3.18
N MET A 206 -24.90 4.16 2.15
CA MET A 206 -24.44 2.91 1.53
C MET A 206 -23.68 2.04 2.53
N SER A 207 -22.81 2.62 3.36
CA SER A 207 -22.10 1.88 4.41
C SER A 207 -23.06 1.22 5.40
N ARG A 208 -24.16 1.91 5.75
CA ARG A 208 -25.21 1.36 6.62
C ARG A 208 -25.99 0.23 5.94
N CYS A 209 -26.31 0.37 4.66
CA CYS A 209 -26.93 -0.69 3.87
C CYS A 209 -26.06 -1.95 3.84
N VAL A 210 -24.76 -1.81 3.54
CA VAL A 210 -23.78 -2.91 3.52
C VAL A 210 -23.65 -3.59 4.88
N ALA A 211 -23.61 -2.81 5.97
CA ALA A 211 -23.53 -3.35 7.32
C ALA A 211 -24.81 -4.12 7.72
N TYR A 212 -25.97 -3.66 7.26
CA TYR A 212 -27.27 -4.21 7.60
C TYR A 212 -27.66 -5.46 6.81
N THR A 213 -27.47 -5.47 5.48
CA THR A 213 -27.99 -6.52 4.59
C THR A 213 -27.10 -7.78 4.56
N THR A 214 -27.68 -8.90 4.15
CA THR A 214 -26.95 -10.11 3.73
C THR A 214 -26.94 -10.21 2.20
N LYS A 215 -26.27 -11.24 1.65
CA LYS A 215 -26.23 -11.46 0.20
C LYS A 215 -27.67 -11.62 -0.29
N GLU A 216 -28.44 -12.54 0.28
CA GLU A 216 -29.81 -12.89 -0.10
C GLU A 216 -30.80 -11.72 -0.21
N TYR A 217 -30.48 -10.57 0.39
CA TYR A 217 -31.38 -9.41 0.48
C TYR A 217 -30.82 -8.11 -0.11
N SER A 218 -29.58 -8.11 -0.64
CA SER A 218 -28.96 -6.90 -1.21
C SER A 218 -29.44 -6.57 -2.62
N GLU A 219 -29.88 -7.57 -3.38
CA GLU A 219 -30.23 -7.47 -4.81
C GLU A 219 -31.20 -6.31 -5.13
N PRO A 220 -32.32 -6.11 -4.39
CA PRO A 220 -33.29 -5.08 -4.73
C PRO A 220 -32.69 -3.66 -4.76
N ILE A 221 -31.69 -3.41 -3.91
CA ILE A 221 -31.01 -2.12 -3.80
C ILE A 221 -29.89 -1.98 -4.82
N LEU A 222 -29.11 -3.05 -5.04
CA LEU A 222 -27.87 -2.97 -5.80
C LEU A 222 -28.05 -3.22 -7.31
N GLU A 223 -28.83 -4.21 -7.71
CA GLU A 223 -28.73 -4.77 -9.08
C GLU A 223 -29.75 -4.18 -10.06
N ASN A 224 -30.95 -3.80 -9.61
CA ASN A 224 -32.04 -3.44 -10.52
C ASN A 224 -31.90 -2.10 -11.24
N LYS A 225 -31.28 -1.09 -10.63
CA LYS A 225 -31.11 0.25 -11.24
C LYS A 225 -29.79 0.94 -10.89
N PHE A 226 -29.20 0.61 -9.76
CA PHE A 226 -28.01 1.31 -9.27
C PHE A 226 -26.79 1.04 -10.16
N ILE A 227 -26.49 -0.23 -10.45
CA ILE A 227 -25.39 -0.58 -11.37
C ILE A 227 -25.63 -0.02 -12.78
N TYR A 228 -26.86 -0.09 -13.31
CA TYR A 228 -27.17 0.48 -14.63
C TYR A 228 -27.08 2.02 -14.67
N SER A 229 -27.37 2.69 -13.54
CA SER A 229 -27.23 4.15 -13.43
C SER A 229 -25.77 4.60 -13.51
N PHE A 230 -24.81 3.72 -13.23
CA PHE A 230 -23.39 4.05 -13.39
C PHE A 230 -23.01 4.25 -14.86
N THR A 231 -23.65 3.56 -15.80
CA THR A 231 -23.28 3.56 -17.23
C THR A 231 -24.08 4.54 -18.06
N SER A 232 -25.33 4.82 -17.68
CA SER A 232 -26.26 5.65 -18.44
C SER A 232 -26.10 7.15 -18.22
N ASN A 233 -24.98 7.59 -17.65
CA ASN A 233 -24.83 8.90 -17.04
C ASN A 233 -23.59 9.63 -17.55
N SER A 234 -23.58 10.97 -17.43
CA SER A 234 -22.39 11.76 -17.74
C SER A 234 -21.18 11.29 -16.91
N LEU A 235 -19.96 11.56 -17.38
CA LEU A 235 -18.72 11.20 -16.66
C LEU A 235 -18.74 11.69 -15.21
N VAL A 236 -19.22 12.91 -14.96
CA VAL A 236 -19.36 13.50 -13.61
C VAL A 236 -20.25 12.63 -12.71
N ASN A 237 -21.36 12.14 -13.25
CA ASN A 237 -22.28 11.29 -12.51
C ASN A 237 -21.69 9.89 -12.31
N ALA A 238 -20.98 9.33 -13.30
CA ALA A 238 -20.29 8.05 -13.18
C ALA A 238 -19.22 8.07 -12.07
N ILE A 239 -18.46 9.16 -11.95
CA ILE A 239 -17.50 9.37 -10.84
C ILE A 239 -18.22 9.42 -9.49
N ALA A 240 -19.37 10.08 -9.40
CA ALA A 240 -20.12 10.15 -8.15
C ALA A 240 -20.70 8.77 -7.76
N PHE A 241 -21.16 7.99 -8.74
CA PHE A 241 -21.60 6.60 -8.54
C PHE A 241 -20.45 5.65 -8.21
N SER A 242 -19.23 5.86 -8.73
CA SER A 242 -18.09 4.98 -8.45
C SER A 242 -17.73 4.99 -6.96
N ARG A 243 -17.80 6.15 -6.31
CA ARG A 243 -17.62 6.30 -4.85
C ARG A 243 -18.63 5.47 -4.05
N LEU A 244 -19.90 5.52 -4.45
CA LEU A 244 -20.96 4.75 -3.80
C LEU A 244 -20.82 3.24 -4.06
N LEU A 245 -20.46 2.86 -5.28
CA LEU A 245 -20.26 1.47 -5.71
C LEU A 245 -19.03 0.84 -5.03
N LEU A 246 -17.96 1.61 -4.81
CA LEU A 246 -16.76 1.17 -4.11
C LEU A 246 -17.09 0.66 -2.69
N ILE A 247 -18.05 1.28 -2.00
CA ILE A 247 -18.50 0.84 -0.67
C ILE A 247 -19.12 -0.56 -0.72
N TRP A 248 -19.86 -0.88 -1.77
CA TRP A 248 -20.46 -2.21 -1.96
C TRP A 248 -19.43 -3.27 -2.36
N ILE A 249 -18.46 -2.92 -3.20
CA ILE A 249 -17.41 -3.85 -3.65
C ILE A 249 -16.42 -4.17 -2.51
N THR A 250 -16.03 -3.17 -1.73
CA THR A 250 -15.12 -3.38 -0.58
C THR A 250 -15.87 -3.93 0.63
N GLY A 251 -17.15 -3.58 0.77
CA GLY A 251 -18.07 -4.08 1.76
C GLY A 251 -18.16 -5.60 1.75
N LYS A 252 -17.81 -6.24 2.88
CA LYS A 252 -17.77 -7.70 3.02
C LYS A 252 -16.97 -8.40 1.88
N LYS A 253 -15.96 -7.73 1.30
CA LYS A 253 -15.16 -8.22 0.16
C LYS A 253 -16.01 -8.58 -1.07
N GLY A 254 -17.02 -7.78 -1.39
CA GLY A 254 -17.84 -7.95 -2.59
C GLY A 254 -18.88 -9.07 -2.51
N LYS A 255 -18.96 -9.81 -1.39
CA LYS A 255 -19.89 -10.94 -1.21
C LYS A 255 -21.38 -10.56 -1.31
N LEU A 256 -21.71 -9.27 -1.20
CA LEU A 256 -23.08 -8.77 -1.31
C LEU A 256 -23.53 -8.56 -2.77
N ILE A 257 -22.64 -8.71 -3.74
CA ILE A 257 -22.98 -8.62 -5.16
C ILE A 257 -23.33 -10.03 -5.64
N HIS A 258 -24.56 -10.28 -6.11
CA HIS A 258 -24.97 -11.62 -6.57
C HIS A 258 -24.37 -11.95 -7.91
N ASN A 259 -24.41 -10.98 -8.83
CA ASN A 259 -23.91 -11.15 -10.18
C ASN A 259 -22.78 -10.16 -10.47
N PRO A 260 -21.53 -10.48 -10.10
CA PRO A 260 -20.36 -9.66 -10.42
C PRO A 260 -20.22 -9.39 -11.93
N SER A 261 -20.68 -10.28 -12.80
CA SER A 261 -20.61 -10.10 -14.25
C SER A 261 -21.43 -8.90 -14.74
N ILE A 262 -22.58 -8.57 -14.12
CA ILE A 262 -23.37 -7.37 -14.46
C ILE A 262 -22.57 -6.10 -14.15
N LEU A 263 -21.92 -6.08 -12.98
CA LEU A 263 -21.05 -4.99 -12.56
C LEU A 263 -19.86 -4.84 -13.52
N LEU A 264 -19.16 -5.93 -13.83
CA LEU A 264 -17.99 -5.90 -14.70
C LEU A 264 -18.37 -5.46 -16.13
N ASN A 265 -19.47 -5.95 -16.68
CA ASN A 265 -19.98 -5.48 -17.98
C ASN A 265 -20.35 -3.99 -17.96
N SER A 266 -20.90 -3.52 -16.84
CA SER A 266 -21.19 -2.10 -16.66
C SER A 266 -19.91 -1.26 -16.68
N LEU A 267 -18.85 -1.69 -15.99
CA LEU A 267 -17.53 -1.06 -16.06
C LEU A 267 -16.97 -1.04 -17.49
N ILE A 268 -17.06 -2.16 -18.22
CA ILE A 268 -16.64 -2.23 -19.63
C ILE A 268 -17.40 -1.19 -20.47
N SER A 269 -18.73 -1.10 -20.32
CA SER A 269 -19.54 -0.15 -21.09
C SER A 269 -19.20 1.31 -20.76
N CYS A 270 -18.87 1.61 -19.50
CA CYS A 270 -18.42 2.93 -19.06
C CYS A 270 -17.09 3.31 -19.72
N ILE A 271 -16.10 2.41 -19.71
CA ILE A 271 -14.78 2.64 -20.32
C ILE A 271 -14.87 2.76 -21.85
N LYS A 272 -15.79 2.02 -22.48
CA LYS A 272 -16.03 2.10 -23.93
C LYS A 272 -16.65 3.41 -24.40
N SER A 273 -17.27 4.17 -23.50
CA SER A 273 -17.94 5.41 -23.86
C SER A 273 -17.00 6.41 -24.55
N GLU A 274 -17.52 7.22 -25.47
CA GLU A 274 -16.73 8.21 -26.22
C GLU A 274 -16.15 9.29 -25.30
N ASN A 275 -16.89 9.65 -24.25
CA ASN A 275 -16.52 10.66 -23.26
C ASN A 275 -15.69 10.10 -22.10
N TRP A 276 -15.13 8.89 -22.24
CA TRP A 276 -14.29 8.29 -21.22
C TRP A 276 -13.05 9.15 -20.95
N GLN A 277 -12.78 9.40 -19.67
CA GLN A 277 -11.51 9.92 -19.19
C GLN A 277 -11.06 9.08 -18.00
N THR A 278 -9.76 8.83 -17.92
CA THR A 278 -9.16 8.13 -16.80
C THR A 278 -9.41 8.94 -15.52
N ASN A 279 -9.93 8.29 -14.48
CA ASN A 279 -10.30 8.95 -13.24
C ASN A 279 -9.94 8.09 -12.04
N THR A 280 -9.37 8.71 -11.00
CA THR A 280 -8.87 8.02 -9.80
C THR A 280 -9.95 7.26 -9.03
N ASP A 281 -11.18 7.76 -8.95
CA ASP A 281 -12.25 7.08 -8.21
C ASP A 281 -12.82 5.88 -8.99
N ILE A 282 -12.92 5.99 -10.32
CA ILE A 282 -13.27 4.84 -11.16
C ILE A 282 -12.16 3.79 -11.11
N SER A 283 -10.89 4.21 -11.16
CA SER A 283 -9.73 3.33 -11.02
C SER A 283 -9.70 2.55 -9.69
N LYS A 284 -10.07 3.18 -8.56
CA LYS A 284 -10.26 2.45 -7.28
C LYS A 284 -11.32 1.36 -7.37
N VAL A 285 -12.41 1.62 -8.09
CA VAL A 285 -13.46 0.62 -8.35
C VAL A 285 -12.90 -0.55 -9.18
N LEU A 286 -12.05 -0.29 -10.17
CA LEU A 286 -11.40 -1.35 -10.96
C LEU A 286 -10.51 -2.23 -10.08
N SER A 287 -9.61 -1.63 -9.29
CA SER A 287 -8.75 -2.39 -8.36
C SER A 287 -9.59 -3.22 -7.39
N ALA A 288 -10.60 -2.60 -6.76
CA ALA A 288 -11.46 -3.27 -5.78
C ALA A 288 -12.28 -4.41 -6.42
N ALA A 289 -12.78 -4.23 -7.64
CA ALA A 289 -13.54 -5.25 -8.35
C ALA A 289 -12.68 -6.47 -8.63
N VAL A 290 -11.43 -6.29 -9.08
CA VAL A 290 -10.50 -7.41 -9.28
C VAL A 290 -10.19 -8.10 -7.96
N LEU A 291 -9.82 -7.35 -6.91
CA LEU A 291 -9.51 -7.93 -5.60
C LEU A 291 -10.67 -8.74 -5.01
N SER A 292 -11.92 -8.35 -5.29
CA SER A 292 -13.12 -9.05 -4.84
C SER A 292 -13.52 -10.23 -5.71
N PHE A 293 -13.31 -10.16 -7.04
CA PHE A 293 -13.88 -11.13 -8.00
C PHE A 293 -12.85 -11.91 -8.81
N CYS A 294 -11.55 -11.79 -8.53
CA CYS A 294 -10.48 -12.47 -9.28
C CYS A 294 -10.58 -14.01 -9.29
N ASN A 295 -11.22 -14.58 -8.27
CA ASN A 295 -11.37 -16.02 -8.09
C ASN A 295 -12.69 -16.59 -8.66
N GLU A 296 -13.60 -15.73 -9.13
CA GLU A 296 -14.87 -16.14 -9.71
C GLU A 296 -14.66 -16.63 -11.15
N GLN A 297 -15.14 -17.84 -11.46
CA GLN A 297 -14.82 -18.57 -12.70
C GLN A 297 -15.21 -17.78 -13.97
N ASP A 298 -16.36 -17.11 -13.95
CA ASP A 298 -16.91 -16.38 -15.09
C ASP A 298 -16.40 -14.93 -15.21
N CYS A 299 -15.69 -14.43 -14.20
CA CYS A 299 -15.24 -13.03 -14.15
C CYS A 299 -13.90 -12.81 -14.84
N ARG A 300 -13.09 -13.86 -15.04
CA ARG A 300 -11.72 -13.73 -15.56
C ARG A 300 -11.67 -13.03 -16.91
N SER A 301 -12.46 -13.47 -17.88
CA SER A 301 -12.48 -12.88 -19.23
C SER A 301 -12.94 -11.42 -19.21
N LEU A 302 -13.95 -11.11 -18.37
CA LEU A 302 -14.46 -9.75 -18.19
C LEU A 302 -13.40 -8.82 -17.57
N ILE A 303 -12.67 -9.28 -16.55
CA ILE A 303 -11.56 -8.55 -15.95
C ILE A 303 -10.49 -8.22 -17.00
N LEU A 304 -10.09 -9.20 -17.81
CA LEU A 304 -9.08 -8.96 -18.85
C LEU A 304 -9.57 -7.94 -19.89
N ASN A 305 -10.84 -8.01 -20.29
CA ASN A 305 -11.44 -7.04 -21.20
C ASN A 305 -11.45 -5.63 -20.60
N ILE A 306 -11.81 -5.48 -19.32
CA ILE A 306 -11.76 -4.19 -18.61
C ILE A 306 -10.37 -3.58 -18.72
N PHE A 307 -9.32 -4.35 -18.39
CA PHE A 307 -7.96 -3.83 -18.38
C PHE A 307 -7.43 -3.52 -19.78
N GLN A 308 -7.79 -4.33 -20.78
CA GLN A 308 -7.48 -4.02 -22.19
C GLN A 308 -8.08 -2.68 -22.61
N TYR A 309 -9.40 -2.50 -22.45
CA TYR A 309 -10.05 -1.23 -22.80
C TYR A 309 -9.53 -0.05 -21.99
N PHE A 310 -9.26 -0.25 -20.69
CA PHE A 310 -8.72 0.78 -19.81
C PHE A 310 -7.35 1.26 -20.29
N THR A 311 -6.44 0.34 -20.60
CA THR A 311 -5.10 0.70 -21.11
C THR A 311 -5.11 1.21 -22.56
N ASP A 312 -6.04 0.73 -23.39
CA ASP A 312 -6.15 1.18 -24.78
C ASP A 312 -6.59 2.64 -24.85
N LYS A 313 -7.55 3.03 -23.99
CA LYS A 313 -8.04 4.41 -23.87
C LYS A 313 -7.08 5.33 -23.12
N ALA A 314 -6.31 4.83 -22.17
CA ALA A 314 -5.38 5.64 -21.39
C ALA A 314 -4.22 6.18 -22.24
N GLY A 315 -3.90 7.47 -22.04
CA GLY A 315 -2.82 8.19 -22.71
C GLY A 315 -1.56 8.34 -21.87
N ILE A 316 -0.67 9.23 -22.32
CA ILE A 316 0.59 9.57 -21.64
C ILE A 316 0.36 10.35 -20.33
N ASP A 317 -0.73 11.09 -20.24
CA ASP A 317 -1.11 11.88 -19.06
C ASP A 317 -1.72 11.01 -17.94
N ASP A 318 -2.10 9.77 -18.25
CA ASP A 318 -2.83 8.86 -17.35
C ASP A 318 -1.92 7.84 -16.65
N VAL A 319 -0.61 7.92 -16.88
CA VAL A 319 0.37 6.87 -16.52
C VAL A 319 0.40 6.61 -15.02
N ASP A 320 0.32 7.65 -14.20
CA ASP A 320 0.29 7.49 -12.74
C ASP A 320 -0.97 6.74 -12.28
N VAL A 321 -2.15 7.10 -12.81
CA VAL A 321 -3.41 6.45 -12.47
C VAL A 321 -3.42 4.99 -12.92
N VAL A 322 -2.99 4.70 -14.15
CA VAL A 322 -2.91 3.33 -14.66
C VAL A 322 -1.97 2.49 -13.82
N LEU A 323 -0.74 2.97 -13.58
CA LEU A 323 0.26 2.22 -12.81
C LEU A 323 -0.17 2.00 -11.35
N ASN A 324 -0.87 2.94 -10.73
CA ASN A 324 -1.43 2.74 -9.39
C ASN A 324 -2.44 1.58 -9.35
N VAL A 325 -3.33 1.47 -10.35
CA VAL A 325 -4.27 0.33 -10.44
C VAL A 325 -3.53 -0.99 -10.56
N PHE A 326 -2.51 -1.08 -11.43
CA PHE A 326 -1.73 -2.31 -11.53
C PHE A 326 -0.95 -2.60 -10.24
N TYR A 327 -0.45 -1.58 -9.54
CA TYR A 327 0.30 -1.75 -8.30
C TYR A 327 -0.57 -2.35 -7.18
N ASP A 328 -1.84 -1.90 -7.06
CA ASP A 328 -2.82 -2.45 -6.13
C ASP A 328 -3.07 -3.96 -6.33
N LEU A 329 -2.75 -4.47 -7.53
CA LEU A 329 -3.04 -5.84 -7.95
C LEU A 329 -1.81 -6.77 -7.93
N VAL A 330 -0.63 -6.29 -7.56
CA VAL A 330 0.64 -7.04 -7.66
C VAL A 330 0.63 -8.38 -6.91
N ASP A 331 -0.09 -8.46 -5.80
CA ASP A 331 -0.18 -9.68 -4.97
C ASP A 331 -1.29 -10.64 -5.43
N THR A 332 -2.07 -10.28 -6.45
CA THR A 332 -3.12 -11.17 -6.98
C THR A 332 -2.53 -12.30 -7.83
N ALA A 333 -3.13 -13.49 -7.75
CA ALA A 333 -2.68 -14.66 -8.49
C ALA A 333 -2.72 -14.49 -10.02
N MET A 334 -3.54 -13.56 -10.52
CA MET A 334 -3.64 -13.27 -11.96
C MET A 334 -2.62 -12.26 -12.48
N PHE A 335 -1.92 -11.56 -11.58
CA PHE A 335 -1.07 -10.43 -11.96
C PHE A 335 0.06 -10.86 -12.92
N ASP A 336 0.87 -11.81 -12.48
CA ASP A 336 2.09 -12.22 -13.16
C ASP A 336 1.83 -12.84 -14.55
N VAL A 337 0.72 -13.59 -14.70
CA VAL A 337 0.40 -14.32 -15.93
C VAL A 337 -0.49 -13.52 -16.88
N TRP A 338 -1.47 -12.77 -16.37
CA TRP A 338 -2.53 -12.21 -17.21
C TRP A 338 -2.53 -10.68 -17.30
N LEU A 339 -2.16 -9.99 -16.22
CA LEU A 339 -2.15 -8.52 -16.19
C LEU A 339 -0.83 -7.95 -16.71
N MET A 340 0.31 -8.59 -16.39
CA MET A 340 1.62 -8.17 -16.88
C MET A 340 1.71 -8.04 -18.41
N PRO A 341 1.18 -8.97 -19.22
CA PRO A 341 1.15 -8.80 -20.68
C PRO A 341 0.40 -7.55 -21.17
N ILE A 342 -0.72 -7.19 -20.52
CA ILE A 342 -1.51 -6.01 -20.86
C ILE A 342 -0.70 -4.75 -20.52
N LEU A 343 -0.10 -4.73 -19.33
CA LEU A 343 0.77 -3.66 -18.87
C LEU A 343 2.01 -3.49 -19.75
N GLY A 344 2.59 -4.59 -20.26
CA GLY A 344 3.72 -4.54 -21.19
C GLY A 344 3.37 -3.83 -22.49
N LYS A 345 2.20 -4.15 -23.08
CA LYS A 345 1.67 -3.45 -24.26
C LYS A 345 1.44 -1.97 -23.99
N TYR A 346 0.81 -1.64 -22.86
CA TYR A 346 0.61 -0.24 -22.43
C TYR A 346 1.94 0.50 -22.25
N SER A 347 2.88 -0.10 -21.53
CA SER A 347 4.22 0.47 -21.31
C SER A 347 4.90 0.75 -22.66
N SER A 348 4.81 -0.18 -23.61
CA SER A 348 5.40 -0.02 -24.94
C SER A 348 4.79 1.17 -25.71
N LYS A 349 3.45 1.27 -25.72
CA LYS A 349 2.71 2.42 -26.29
C LYS A 349 3.19 3.75 -25.69
N ILE A 350 3.32 3.83 -24.36
CA ILE A 350 3.72 5.05 -23.68
C ILE A 350 5.19 5.38 -23.91
N LEU A 351 6.09 4.40 -23.90
CA LEU A 351 7.52 4.63 -24.14
C LEU A 351 7.78 5.17 -25.54
N ILE A 352 7.09 4.64 -26.56
CA ILE A 352 7.16 5.17 -27.93
C ILE A 352 6.65 6.62 -27.98
N ALA A 353 5.55 6.93 -27.29
CA ALA A 353 5.02 8.30 -27.22
C ALA A 353 5.95 9.25 -26.47
N CYS A 354 6.65 8.78 -25.42
CA CYS A 354 7.64 9.58 -24.69
C CYS A 354 8.80 10.01 -25.60
N ASP A 355 9.21 9.15 -26.54
CA ASP A 355 10.30 9.45 -27.46
C ASP A 355 9.88 10.46 -28.53
N GLN A 356 8.65 10.38 -29.00
CA GLN A 356 8.10 11.34 -29.96
C GLN A 356 7.87 12.72 -29.34
N ALA A 357 7.40 12.77 -28.09
CA ALA A 357 7.08 14.02 -27.41
C ALA A 357 8.23 14.56 -26.52
N VAL A 358 9.33 13.82 -26.38
CA VAL A 358 10.49 14.13 -25.52
C VAL A 358 10.08 14.39 -24.05
N ILE A 359 9.14 13.59 -23.53
CA ILE A 359 8.61 13.74 -22.16
C ILE A 359 9.26 12.73 -21.21
N ILE A 360 9.93 13.22 -20.16
CA ILE A 360 10.73 12.39 -19.25
C ILE A 360 9.90 11.84 -18.07
N ARG A 361 8.87 12.54 -17.60
CA ARG A 361 8.12 12.13 -16.39
C ARG A 361 7.45 10.74 -16.52
N PRO A 362 6.71 10.43 -17.60
CA PRO A 362 6.07 9.12 -17.75
C PRO A 362 7.10 7.97 -17.87
N LEU A 363 8.23 8.23 -18.53
CA LEU A 363 9.38 7.32 -18.56
C LEU A 363 9.83 6.96 -17.13
N ILE A 364 10.06 7.97 -16.28
CA ILE A 364 10.47 7.73 -14.88
C ILE A 364 9.40 6.94 -14.12
N LEU A 365 8.11 7.27 -14.29
CA LEU A 365 7.02 6.56 -13.61
C LEU A 365 6.95 5.07 -14.00
N ILE A 366 7.12 4.75 -15.28
CA ILE A 366 7.19 3.37 -15.76
C ILE A 366 8.35 2.64 -15.09
N PHE A 367 9.57 3.17 -15.18
CA PHE A 367 10.73 2.52 -14.57
C PHE A 367 10.61 2.41 -13.05
N LYS A 368 10.11 3.44 -12.36
CA LYS A 368 9.81 3.36 -10.93
C LYS A 368 8.87 2.21 -10.62
N PHE A 369 7.79 2.06 -11.39
CA PHE A 369 6.82 0.99 -11.18
C PHE A 369 7.42 -0.40 -11.38
N TYR A 370 8.18 -0.64 -12.47
CA TYR A 370 8.85 -1.94 -12.66
C TYR A 370 9.85 -2.23 -11.55
N ALA A 371 10.60 -1.22 -11.08
CA ALA A 371 11.54 -1.36 -9.98
C ALA A 371 10.83 -1.71 -8.66
N LEU A 372 9.67 -1.10 -8.39
CA LEU A 372 8.83 -1.43 -7.24
C LEU A 372 8.31 -2.87 -7.29
N ILE A 373 7.86 -3.36 -8.44
CA ILE A 373 7.46 -4.77 -8.61
C ILE A 373 8.65 -5.69 -8.38
N CYS A 374 9.77 -5.43 -9.04
CA CYS A 374 10.98 -6.26 -8.91
C CYS A 374 11.43 -6.30 -7.45
N SER A 375 11.48 -5.16 -6.76
CA SER A 375 11.83 -5.09 -5.34
C SER A 375 10.84 -5.86 -4.44
N ARG A 376 9.54 -5.86 -4.78
CA ARG A 376 8.51 -6.59 -4.02
C ARG A 376 8.55 -8.10 -4.25
N LYS A 377 8.75 -8.55 -5.49
CA LYS A 377 8.72 -9.96 -5.92
C LYS A 377 10.07 -10.66 -5.80
N ARG A 378 11.17 -9.88 -5.84
CA ARG A 378 12.56 -10.30 -5.78
C ARG A 378 13.34 -9.30 -4.92
N PRO A 379 13.04 -9.21 -3.60
CA PRO A 379 13.83 -8.38 -2.71
C PRO A 379 15.30 -8.82 -2.77
N LEU A 380 16.22 -7.89 -2.52
CA LEU A 380 17.66 -8.17 -2.46
C LEU A 380 17.94 -9.29 -1.42
N GLN A 381 18.02 -10.54 -1.88
CA GLN A 381 18.38 -11.71 -1.06
C GLN A 381 19.66 -12.31 -1.62
N THR A 382 20.68 -12.39 -0.79
CA THR A 382 22.06 -12.53 -1.28
C THR A 382 22.59 -13.94 -1.38
N ARG A 383 21.78 -14.97 -1.13
CA ARG A 383 22.25 -16.36 -1.12
C ARG A 383 21.98 -17.12 -2.41
N ASP A 384 20.87 -16.85 -3.09
CA ASP A 384 20.44 -17.61 -4.28
C ASP A 384 19.95 -16.67 -5.40
N ASN A 385 20.86 -15.85 -5.93
CA ASN A 385 20.58 -14.91 -7.02
C ASN A 385 20.54 -15.60 -8.40
N LYS A 386 19.84 -16.74 -8.53
CA LYS A 386 19.62 -17.34 -9.85
C LYS A 386 18.57 -16.55 -10.62
N MET A 387 18.90 -16.15 -11.84
CA MET A 387 17.98 -15.47 -12.74
C MET A 387 16.73 -16.31 -12.98
N SER A 388 15.60 -15.86 -12.43
CA SER A 388 14.29 -16.44 -12.66
C SER A 388 13.28 -15.32 -12.90
N THR A 389 12.85 -15.18 -14.15
CA THR A 389 11.77 -14.27 -14.50
C THR A 389 10.49 -14.70 -13.76
N PHE A 390 9.78 -13.72 -13.19
CA PHE A 390 8.48 -13.95 -12.58
C PHE A 390 7.31 -13.57 -13.50
N PHE A 391 7.60 -12.97 -14.66
CA PHE A 391 6.64 -12.63 -15.70
C PHE A 391 7.23 -12.93 -17.08
N ASP A 392 6.38 -13.04 -18.10
CA ASP A 392 6.82 -13.23 -19.49
C ASP A 392 7.34 -11.92 -20.09
N VAL A 393 8.65 -11.84 -20.29
CA VAL A 393 9.33 -10.64 -20.81
C VAL A 393 8.98 -10.33 -22.28
N SER A 394 8.35 -11.25 -23.00
CA SER A 394 8.01 -11.08 -24.43
C SER A 394 7.11 -9.88 -24.71
N TYR A 395 6.31 -9.46 -23.73
CA TYR A 395 5.43 -8.28 -23.84
C TYR A 395 6.11 -6.97 -23.39
N HIS A 396 7.37 -7.03 -22.97
CA HIS A 396 8.10 -5.93 -22.33
C HIS A 396 9.42 -5.61 -23.05
N LEU A 397 9.54 -6.00 -24.32
CA LEU A 397 10.76 -5.76 -25.12
C LEU A 397 11.06 -4.26 -25.28
N GLU A 398 10.04 -3.41 -25.42
CA GLU A 398 10.24 -1.96 -25.51
C GLU A 398 10.82 -1.38 -24.21
N VAL A 399 10.36 -1.89 -23.05
CA VAL A 399 10.92 -1.53 -21.75
C VAL A 399 12.39 -1.94 -21.67
N ARG A 400 12.73 -3.14 -22.16
CA ARG A 400 14.12 -3.63 -22.24
C ARG A 400 14.97 -2.74 -23.15
N THR A 401 14.49 -2.46 -24.36
CA THR A 401 15.20 -1.59 -25.33
C THR A 401 15.46 -0.22 -24.71
N LYS A 402 14.45 0.38 -24.08
CA LYS A 402 14.60 1.70 -23.46
C LYS A 402 15.55 1.68 -22.26
N LEU A 403 15.50 0.62 -21.46
CA LEU A 403 16.43 0.38 -20.36
C LEU A 403 17.88 0.39 -20.87
N ILE A 404 18.16 -0.34 -21.95
CA ILE A 404 19.48 -0.40 -22.57
C ILE A 404 19.91 0.98 -23.09
N THR A 405 19.02 1.72 -23.73
CA THR A 405 19.29 3.09 -24.20
C THR A 405 19.63 4.02 -23.05
N ILE A 406 18.92 3.91 -21.91
CA ILE A 406 19.25 4.68 -20.71
C ILE A 406 20.65 4.34 -20.22
N LEU A 407 20.99 3.06 -20.04
CA LEU A 407 22.34 2.65 -19.62
C LEU A 407 23.44 3.17 -20.57
N LYS A 408 23.24 3.05 -21.89
CA LYS A 408 24.17 3.57 -22.91
C LYS A 408 24.41 5.07 -22.80
N SER A 409 23.38 5.83 -22.43
CA SER A 409 23.49 7.28 -22.25
C SER A 409 24.16 7.72 -20.94
N HIS A 410 24.66 6.80 -20.10
CA HIS A 410 25.27 7.15 -18.80
C HIS A 410 26.68 6.56 -18.65
N SER A 411 27.53 6.75 -19.67
CA SER A 411 28.92 6.27 -19.66
C SER A 411 29.91 7.20 -18.95
N THR A 412 29.49 8.39 -18.51
CA THR A 412 30.37 9.35 -17.83
C THR A 412 29.84 9.73 -16.44
N ALA A 413 30.74 10.11 -15.54
CA ALA A 413 30.38 10.45 -14.16
C ALA A 413 29.38 11.62 -14.06
N GLU A 414 29.45 12.60 -14.97
CA GLU A 414 28.51 13.74 -14.99
C GLU A 414 27.10 13.32 -15.41
N MET A 415 27.00 12.42 -16.41
CA MET A 415 25.71 11.90 -16.86
C MET A 415 25.05 11.06 -15.78
N VAL A 416 25.81 10.18 -15.13
CA VAL A 416 25.33 9.37 -13.99
C VAL A 416 24.71 10.24 -12.90
N LYS A 417 25.37 11.36 -12.54
CA LYS A 417 24.87 12.30 -11.51
C LYS A 417 23.54 12.95 -11.89
N SER A 418 23.34 13.29 -13.15
CA SER A 418 22.14 14.00 -13.60
C SER A 418 20.85 13.19 -13.45
N ARG A 419 20.93 11.85 -13.38
CA ARG A 419 19.77 10.94 -13.37
C ARG A 419 19.94 9.71 -12.47
N ILE A 420 20.53 9.89 -11.29
CA ILE A 420 20.76 8.80 -10.31
C ILE A 420 19.47 8.00 -10.06
N GLU A 421 18.35 8.66 -9.79
CA GLU A 421 17.07 7.98 -9.49
C GLU A 421 16.61 7.07 -10.63
N LEU A 422 16.72 7.52 -11.89
CA LEU A 422 16.36 6.70 -13.05
C LEU A 422 17.31 5.50 -13.20
N LEU A 423 18.61 5.69 -12.92
CA LEU A 423 19.59 4.61 -12.93
C LEU A 423 19.33 3.59 -11.82
N GLU A 424 18.92 4.01 -10.63
CA GLU A 424 18.52 3.10 -9.54
C GLU A 424 17.37 2.19 -10.01
N TYR A 425 16.33 2.77 -10.63
CA TYR A 425 15.22 1.98 -11.17
C TYR A 425 15.69 1.00 -12.24
N VAL A 426 16.46 1.49 -13.22
CA VAL A 426 16.98 0.69 -14.32
C VAL A 426 17.86 -0.48 -13.83
N CYS A 427 18.75 -0.24 -12.86
CA CYS A 427 19.60 -1.28 -12.30
C CYS A 427 18.81 -2.31 -11.49
N CYS A 428 17.77 -1.88 -10.77
CA CYS A 428 16.86 -2.79 -10.09
C CYS A 428 16.13 -3.74 -11.05
N ILE A 429 15.83 -3.27 -12.27
CA ILE A 429 15.03 -3.99 -13.27
C ILE A 429 15.89 -4.88 -14.16
N TYR A 430 17.10 -4.43 -14.52
CA TYR A 430 17.96 -5.04 -15.53
C TYR A 430 18.03 -6.58 -15.45
N PRO A 431 18.27 -7.22 -14.29
CA PRO A 431 18.46 -8.67 -14.22
C PRO A 431 17.20 -9.47 -14.54
N TRP A 432 16.02 -8.84 -14.43
CA TRP A 432 14.72 -9.50 -14.56
C TRP A 432 14.12 -9.33 -15.94
N MET A 433 14.78 -8.57 -16.82
CA MET A 433 14.34 -8.32 -18.19
C MET A 433 14.93 -9.31 -19.18
N TRP A 434 15.34 -10.51 -18.77
CA TRP A 434 15.97 -11.51 -19.66
C TRP A 434 15.35 -12.88 -19.47
N ARG A 435 15.09 -13.62 -20.55
CA ARG A 435 14.67 -15.02 -20.47
C ARG A 435 15.83 -15.87 -19.95
N ARG A 436 15.54 -17.01 -19.30
CA ARG A 436 16.61 -17.91 -18.78
C ARG A 436 17.61 -18.40 -19.84
N VAL A 437 17.17 -18.51 -21.09
CA VAL A 437 18.01 -18.91 -22.24
C VAL A 437 18.74 -17.73 -22.88
N GLU A 438 18.32 -16.50 -22.59
CA GLU A 438 19.03 -15.30 -23.04
C GLU A 438 20.19 -15.06 -22.08
N LYS A 439 21.40 -14.96 -22.63
CA LYS A 439 22.44 -14.23 -21.92
C LYS A 439 22.17 -12.74 -22.10
N PRO A 440 22.33 -11.90 -21.07
CA PRO A 440 22.30 -10.44 -21.20
C PRO A 440 23.40 -9.87 -22.12
N GLU A 441 24.27 -10.74 -22.65
CA GLU A 441 25.12 -10.51 -23.81
C GLU A 441 24.22 -10.19 -25.02
N GLY A 442 24.24 -8.93 -25.48
CA GLY A 442 23.34 -8.42 -26.52
C GLY A 442 23.26 -9.34 -27.75
N GLU A 443 22.06 -9.42 -28.34
CA GLU A 443 21.79 -10.20 -29.55
C GLU A 443 22.86 -9.97 -30.63
N LEU A 444 23.70 -10.99 -30.85
CA LEU A 444 24.55 -11.15 -32.02
C LEU A 444 23.67 -11.29 -33.29
N LYS A 445 23.17 -10.19 -33.84
CA LYS A 445 22.82 -10.12 -35.26
C LYS A 445 23.96 -9.47 -36.02
N LYS A 446 24.54 -10.29 -36.89
CA LYS A 446 25.82 -10.19 -37.64
C LYS A 446 25.98 -9.01 -38.62
N TYR A 447 25.45 -7.82 -38.33
CA TYR A 447 25.68 -6.66 -39.19
C TYR A 447 26.08 -5.45 -38.33
N GLU A 448 27.28 -4.91 -38.62
CA GLU A 448 27.87 -3.64 -38.19
C GLU A 448 28.62 -3.59 -36.83
N ASP A 449 29.92 -3.93 -36.91
CA ASP A 449 31.16 -3.43 -36.26
C ASP A 449 31.23 -2.70 -34.90
N THR A 450 30.19 -2.65 -34.07
CA THR A 450 30.39 -2.37 -32.63
C THR A 450 29.51 -3.28 -31.77
N ALA A 451 29.98 -4.50 -31.54
CA ALA A 451 29.35 -5.41 -30.58
C ALA A 451 29.47 -4.82 -29.16
N PHE A 452 28.45 -4.10 -28.70
CA PHE A 452 28.39 -3.57 -27.33
C PHE A 452 27.68 -4.56 -26.41
N ASN A 453 28.40 -5.07 -25.40
CA ASN A 453 27.82 -5.90 -24.37
C ASN A 453 27.17 -5.02 -23.28
N THR A 454 25.85 -5.12 -23.08
CA THR A 454 25.16 -4.28 -22.07
C THR A 454 25.65 -4.53 -20.65
N SER A 455 26.15 -5.74 -20.36
CA SER A 455 26.72 -6.06 -19.06
C SER A 455 28.06 -5.35 -18.78
N GLU A 456 28.83 -5.03 -19.82
CA GLU A 456 30.07 -4.23 -19.69
C GLU A 456 29.76 -2.78 -19.30
N ILE A 457 28.63 -2.23 -19.74
CA ILE A 457 28.19 -0.89 -19.33
C ILE A 457 27.91 -0.85 -17.82
N LEU A 458 27.29 -1.90 -17.26
CA LEU A 458 27.08 -1.99 -15.81
C LEU A 458 28.42 -2.05 -15.06
N VAL A 459 29.38 -2.82 -15.58
CA VAL A 459 30.74 -2.91 -15.01
C VAL A 459 31.43 -1.55 -15.05
N GLU A 460 31.31 -0.82 -16.16
CA GLU A 460 31.95 0.50 -16.31
C GLU A 460 31.31 1.54 -15.39
N ILE A 461 29.98 1.61 -15.31
CA ILE A 461 29.28 2.49 -14.35
C ILE A 461 29.67 2.13 -12.91
N LEU A 462 29.72 0.83 -12.58
CA LEU A 462 30.14 0.39 -11.25
C LEU A 462 31.60 0.78 -10.96
N ARG A 463 32.51 0.61 -11.92
CA ARG A 463 33.93 1.02 -11.79
C ARG A 463 34.05 2.52 -11.56
N LEU A 464 33.35 3.32 -12.36
CA LEU A 464 33.30 4.77 -12.19
C LEU A 464 32.84 5.13 -10.77
N LEU A 465 31.76 4.53 -10.28
CA LEU A 465 31.23 4.82 -8.94
C LEU A 465 32.10 4.32 -7.79
N LEU A 466 32.82 3.21 -7.97
CA LEU A 466 33.72 2.66 -6.95
C LEU A 466 35.02 3.46 -6.82
N LEU A 467 35.56 3.97 -7.94
CA LEU A 467 36.84 4.68 -7.99
C LEU A 467 36.75 6.18 -7.69
N VAL A 468 35.59 6.78 -7.87
CA VAL A 468 35.37 8.21 -7.59
C VAL A 468 35.57 8.52 -6.10
N ASP A 469 36.36 9.54 -5.79
CA ASP A 469 36.62 9.98 -4.42
C ASP A 469 35.39 10.63 -3.79
N ALA A 470 35.07 10.18 -2.56
CA ALA A 470 33.91 10.63 -1.79
C ALA A 470 33.93 12.15 -1.51
N GLU A 471 35.11 12.77 -1.47
CA GLU A 471 35.28 14.19 -1.12
C GLU A 471 34.66 15.16 -2.14
N GLN A 472 34.41 14.73 -3.39
CA GLN A 472 33.88 15.62 -4.42
C GLN A 472 32.34 15.66 -4.48
N HIS A 473 31.58 14.87 -3.71
CA HIS A 473 30.15 14.62 -4.02
C HIS A 473 29.16 14.79 -2.87
N LEU A 474 28.06 15.51 -3.17
CA LEU A 474 27.07 16.02 -2.21
C LEU A 474 25.98 14.99 -1.78
N ASP A 475 26.10 13.69 -2.08
CA ASP A 475 25.05 12.71 -1.70
C ASP A 475 25.58 11.26 -1.61
N ALA A 476 26.56 11.01 -0.72
CA ALA A 476 27.20 9.70 -0.54
C ALA A 476 26.20 8.54 -0.38
N ALA A 477 25.05 8.77 0.27
CA ALA A 477 24.02 7.75 0.50
C ALA A 477 23.34 7.27 -0.80
N LYS A 478 23.02 8.17 -1.73
CA LYS A 478 22.41 7.79 -3.02
C LYS A 478 23.38 6.99 -3.89
N ASN A 479 24.66 7.37 -3.87
CA ASN A 479 25.70 6.63 -4.57
C ASN A 479 25.81 5.19 -4.06
N LEU A 480 25.74 4.97 -2.74
CA LEU A 480 25.79 3.62 -2.16
C LEU A 480 24.63 2.73 -2.57
N ASN A 481 23.41 3.27 -2.66
CA ASN A 481 22.25 2.51 -3.11
C ASN A 481 22.39 2.08 -4.58
N LEU A 482 22.82 3.00 -5.45
CA LEU A 482 23.06 2.68 -6.85
C LEU A 482 24.17 1.63 -7.02
N ILE A 483 25.28 1.75 -6.27
CA ILE A 483 26.37 0.76 -6.29
C ILE A 483 25.87 -0.62 -5.84
N LEU A 484 25.06 -0.68 -4.78
CA LEU A 484 24.47 -1.94 -4.31
C LEU A 484 23.56 -2.57 -5.37
N LEU A 485 22.72 -1.78 -6.03
CA LEU A 485 21.84 -2.25 -7.10
C LEU A 485 22.64 -2.74 -8.32
N LEU A 486 23.70 -2.03 -8.71
CA LEU A 486 24.61 -2.44 -9.79
C LEU A 486 25.33 -3.74 -9.45
N ALA A 487 25.91 -3.84 -8.25
CA ALA A 487 26.57 -5.05 -7.79
C ALA A 487 25.59 -6.23 -7.75
N ASN A 488 24.38 -6.04 -7.23
CA ASN A 488 23.38 -7.09 -7.25
C ASN A 488 22.97 -7.47 -8.68
N ALA A 489 22.81 -6.49 -9.56
CA ALA A 489 22.44 -6.74 -10.95
C ALA A 489 23.47 -7.59 -11.68
N ILE A 490 24.75 -7.24 -11.55
CA ILE A 490 25.87 -8.00 -12.11
C ILE A 490 25.92 -9.41 -11.50
N ALA A 491 25.75 -9.54 -10.18
CA ALA A 491 25.80 -10.82 -9.49
C ALA A 491 24.70 -11.81 -9.94
N VAL A 492 23.49 -11.31 -10.23
CA VAL A 492 22.38 -12.13 -10.76
C VAL A 492 22.64 -12.57 -12.21
N VAL A 493 23.33 -11.72 -12.99
CA VAL A 493 23.59 -11.92 -14.41
C VAL A 493 24.78 -12.84 -14.63
N ASP A 494 25.97 -12.41 -14.21
CA ASP A 494 27.19 -13.20 -14.25
C ASP A 494 28.22 -12.65 -13.26
N THR A 495 28.48 -13.42 -12.20
CA THR A 495 29.52 -13.10 -11.22
C THR A 495 30.94 -13.03 -11.80
N ASN A 496 31.21 -13.62 -12.97
CA ASN A 496 32.52 -13.54 -13.63
C ASN A 496 32.88 -12.13 -14.08
N LEU A 497 31.90 -11.25 -14.29
CA LEU A 497 32.13 -9.85 -14.67
C LEU A 497 32.91 -9.10 -13.58
N PHE A 498 32.81 -9.54 -12.33
CA PHE A 498 33.61 -8.99 -11.23
C PHE A 498 35.11 -9.33 -11.31
N ALA A 499 35.52 -10.29 -12.16
CA ALA A 499 36.93 -10.67 -12.28
C ALA A 499 37.82 -9.51 -12.76
N THR A 500 37.21 -8.50 -13.41
CA THR A 500 37.89 -7.30 -13.91
C THR A 500 38.19 -6.26 -12.83
N PHE A 501 37.69 -6.42 -11.61
CA PHE A 501 37.97 -5.53 -10.49
C PHE A 501 39.19 -6.02 -9.71
N LEU A 502 39.97 -5.07 -9.19
CA LEU A 502 41.10 -5.36 -8.31
C LEU A 502 40.65 -5.34 -6.85
N PHE A 503 41.12 -6.31 -6.06
CA PHE A 503 40.88 -6.39 -4.62
C PHE A 503 41.19 -5.07 -3.88
N VAL A 504 42.27 -4.39 -4.26
CA VAL A 504 42.73 -3.14 -3.62
C VAL A 504 41.71 -2.02 -3.80
N ASP A 505 41.12 -1.90 -4.99
CA ASP A 505 40.12 -0.87 -5.28
C ASP A 505 38.86 -1.07 -4.44
N ILE A 506 38.41 -2.33 -4.35
CA ILE A 506 37.24 -2.71 -3.55
C ILE A 506 37.47 -2.44 -2.05
N LEU A 507 38.67 -2.74 -1.54
CA LEU A 507 39.01 -2.41 -0.15
C LEU A 507 39.11 -0.90 0.08
N SER A 508 39.69 -0.15 -0.85
CA SER A 508 39.80 1.31 -0.74
C SER A 508 38.40 1.95 -0.66
N PHE A 509 37.46 1.46 -1.48
CA PHE A 509 36.07 1.85 -1.44
C PHE A 509 35.42 1.53 -0.08
N ALA A 510 35.64 0.33 0.45
CA ALA A 510 35.05 -0.07 1.74
C ALA A 510 35.60 0.77 2.91
N ARG A 511 36.91 1.10 2.90
CA ARG A 511 37.55 2.00 3.87
C ARG A 511 36.96 3.41 3.81
N ARG A 512 36.76 3.96 2.61
CA ARG A 512 36.16 5.30 2.43
C ARG A 512 34.72 5.40 2.94
N ASN A 513 33.96 4.30 2.89
CA ASN A 513 32.54 4.28 3.27
C ASN A 513 32.28 3.72 4.68
N ASP A 514 33.32 3.71 5.52
CA ASP A 514 33.27 3.42 6.95
C ASP A 514 32.58 2.09 7.32
N SER A 515 32.65 1.10 6.42
CA SER A 515 32.03 -0.22 6.60
C SER A 515 30.54 -0.17 6.96
N CYS A 516 29.80 0.81 6.41
CA CYS A 516 28.36 0.89 6.60
C CYS A 516 27.64 -0.35 6.03
N ARG A 517 26.38 -0.58 6.44
CA ARG A 517 25.59 -1.76 6.01
C ARG A 517 25.60 -1.99 4.49
N SER A 518 25.39 -0.93 3.69
CA SER A 518 25.40 -1.03 2.22
C SER A 518 26.80 -1.34 1.68
N SER A 519 27.84 -0.69 2.21
CA SER A 519 29.24 -0.94 1.84
C SER A 519 29.65 -2.40 2.10
N LEU A 520 29.25 -2.95 3.25
CA LEU A 520 29.49 -4.36 3.58
C LEU A 520 28.72 -5.31 2.66
N GLN A 521 27.48 -4.99 2.30
CA GLN A 521 26.73 -5.81 1.34
C GLN A 521 27.40 -5.80 -0.04
N ILE A 522 27.87 -4.65 -0.50
CA ILE A 522 28.61 -4.50 -1.76
C ILE A 522 29.90 -5.35 -1.70
N LEU A 523 30.67 -5.23 -0.62
CA LEU A 523 31.88 -6.01 -0.41
C LEU A 523 31.59 -7.51 -0.44
N ARG A 524 30.56 -7.98 0.26
CA ARG A 524 30.12 -9.38 0.26
C ARG A 524 29.76 -9.89 -1.15
N ILE A 525 29.15 -9.03 -1.98
CA ILE A 525 28.73 -9.42 -3.34
C ILE A 525 29.94 -9.49 -4.28
N ILE A 526 30.85 -8.51 -4.25
CA ILE A 526 31.90 -8.36 -5.25
C ILE A 526 33.16 -9.16 -4.90
N LEU A 527 33.59 -9.09 -3.63
CA LEU A 527 34.88 -9.61 -3.17
C LEU A 527 35.16 -11.07 -3.57
N PRO A 528 34.21 -12.03 -3.45
CA PRO A 528 34.48 -13.44 -3.77
C PRO A 528 34.84 -13.67 -5.23
N HIS A 529 34.58 -12.68 -6.09
CA HIS A 529 34.61 -12.83 -7.53
C HIS A 529 35.65 -11.94 -8.21
N THR A 530 36.44 -11.14 -7.48
CA THR A 530 37.55 -10.37 -8.08
C THR A 530 38.62 -11.32 -8.63
N GLY A 531 39.26 -10.93 -9.74
CA GLY A 531 40.14 -11.84 -10.49
C GLY A 531 41.32 -12.31 -9.64
N ASP A 532 41.89 -11.40 -8.86
CA ASP A 532 43.03 -11.63 -7.99
C ASP A 532 42.67 -12.28 -6.63
N PHE A 533 41.38 -12.38 -6.29
CA PHE A 533 40.90 -13.17 -5.14
C PHE A 533 40.58 -14.61 -5.55
N ARG A 534 40.01 -14.81 -6.76
CA ARG A 534 39.72 -16.15 -7.30
C ARG A 534 40.96 -17.02 -7.44
N THR A 535 42.09 -16.45 -7.87
CA THR A 535 43.37 -17.17 -8.00
C THR A 535 43.82 -17.81 -6.68
N ILE A 536 43.65 -17.10 -5.56
CA ILE A 536 44.01 -17.59 -4.22
C ILE A 536 43.17 -18.82 -3.81
N ASN A 537 41.90 -18.87 -4.21
CA ASN A 537 40.98 -19.96 -3.86
C ASN A 537 41.04 -21.16 -4.83
N GLN A 538 41.26 -20.93 -6.13
CA GLN A 538 41.24 -21.99 -7.15
C GLN A 538 42.53 -22.82 -7.20
N GLU A 539 43.71 -22.23 -6.96
CA GLU A 539 44.99 -22.95 -7.10
C GLU A 539 45.21 -24.03 -6.03
N LYS A 540 44.41 -24.06 -4.96
CA LYS A 540 44.39 -25.19 -4.01
C LYS A 540 43.93 -26.51 -4.66
N ALA A 541 43.09 -26.48 -5.70
CA ALA A 541 42.63 -27.69 -6.40
C ALA A 541 43.74 -28.32 -7.26
N ILE A 542 44.50 -27.47 -7.97
CA ILE A 542 45.65 -27.88 -8.80
C ILE A 542 46.78 -28.45 -7.92
N SER A 543 46.90 -27.98 -6.68
CA SER A 543 47.90 -28.51 -5.74
C SER A 543 47.75 -30.01 -5.48
N SER A 544 46.56 -30.62 -5.61
CA SER A 544 46.41 -32.07 -5.35
C SER A 544 47.04 -32.95 -6.44
N GLU A 545 47.09 -32.49 -7.69
CA GLU A 545 47.72 -33.22 -8.80
C GLU A 545 49.22 -32.91 -8.92
N ILE A 546 49.63 -31.65 -8.73
CA ILE A 546 51.04 -31.26 -8.87
C ILE A 546 51.86 -31.61 -7.61
N SER A 547 51.25 -31.65 -6.41
CA SER A 547 51.91 -32.09 -5.17
C SER A 547 52.47 -33.52 -5.24
N LYS A 548 52.05 -34.32 -6.23
CA LYS A 548 52.62 -35.64 -6.48
C LYS A 548 54.04 -35.59 -7.06
N TYR A 549 54.42 -34.49 -7.72
CA TYR A 549 55.61 -34.45 -8.58
C TYR A 549 56.68 -33.43 -8.18
N PHE A 550 56.35 -32.39 -7.40
CA PHE A 550 57.32 -31.38 -7.00
C PHE A 550 57.25 -31.04 -5.50
N LYS A 551 58.40 -30.75 -4.89
CA LYS A 551 58.53 -30.16 -3.54
C LYS A 551 57.96 -28.72 -3.56
N ILE A 552 56.64 -28.58 -3.60
CA ILE A 552 55.85 -27.31 -3.68
C ILE A 552 55.71 -26.68 -2.27
N TRP A 553 56.78 -26.66 -1.47
CA TRP A 553 56.69 -26.00 -0.15
C TRP A 553 56.69 -24.47 -0.32
N THR A 554 57.51 -23.94 -1.23
CA THR A 554 57.71 -22.49 -1.42
C THR A 554 56.55 -21.78 -2.13
N PHE A 555 55.92 -22.38 -3.14
CA PHE A 555 54.80 -21.75 -3.84
C PHE A 555 53.52 -21.69 -2.99
N ASN A 556 53.26 -22.74 -2.21
CA ASN A 556 52.15 -22.75 -1.24
C ASN A 556 52.38 -21.71 -0.13
N GLU A 557 53.61 -21.54 0.36
CA GLU A 557 53.94 -20.47 1.32
C GLU A 557 53.71 -19.07 0.75
N LEU A 558 54.08 -18.84 -0.53
CA LEU A 558 53.85 -17.57 -1.20
C LEU A 558 52.35 -17.27 -1.34
N LEU A 559 51.56 -18.22 -1.84
CA LEU A 559 50.10 -18.07 -1.94
C LEU A 559 49.45 -17.88 -0.58
N ARG A 560 49.93 -18.59 0.45
CA ARG A 560 49.46 -18.43 1.83
C ARG A 560 49.78 -17.03 2.35
N SER A 561 51.00 -16.54 2.13
CA SER A 561 51.41 -15.18 2.51
C SER A 561 50.57 -14.10 1.82
N ILE A 562 50.30 -14.25 0.51
CA ILE A 562 49.46 -13.30 -0.24
C ILE A 562 48.01 -13.35 0.28
N GLY A 563 47.49 -14.55 0.52
CA GLY A 563 46.16 -14.75 1.12
C GLY A 563 46.05 -14.12 2.50
N GLU A 564 47.06 -14.28 3.35
CA GLU A 564 47.12 -13.69 4.70
C GLU A 564 47.18 -12.16 4.66
N GLN A 565 47.97 -11.56 3.76
CA GLN A 565 48.03 -10.11 3.59
C GLN A 565 46.68 -9.51 3.13
N LYS A 566 46.03 -10.15 2.15
CA LYS A 566 44.69 -9.73 1.71
C LYS A 566 43.68 -9.89 2.84
N MET A 567 43.73 -11.01 3.56
CA MET A 567 42.85 -11.23 4.70
C MET A 567 43.03 -10.16 5.78
N GLN A 568 44.28 -9.82 6.13
CA GLN A 568 44.57 -8.73 7.07
C GLN A 568 43.92 -7.41 6.62
N GLY A 569 44.04 -7.05 5.34
CA GLY A 569 43.39 -5.86 4.80
C GLY A 569 41.87 -5.87 4.90
N VAL A 570 41.21 -7.02 4.68
CA VAL A 570 39.76 -7.17 4.88
C VAL A 570 39.42 -7.07 6.37
N ILE A 571 40.18 -7.72 7.24
CA ILE A 571 39.96 -7.72 8.69
C ILE A 571 39.97 -6.27 9.21
N GLU A 572 40.97 -5.47 8.83
CA GLU A 572 41.07 -4.05 9.21
C GLU A 572 39.80 -3.25 8.87
N VAL A 573 39.21 -3.52 7.71
CA VAL A 573 37.94 -2.89 7.27
C VAL A 573 36.77 -3.37 8.13
N LEU A 574 36.74 -4.65 8.48
CA LEU A 574 35.63 -5.27 9.20
C LEU A 574 35.70 -5.11 10.72
N LEU A 575 36.85 -4.75 11.31
CA LEU A 575 37.03 -4.69 12.77
C LEU A 575 35.92 -3.90 13.49
N LYS A 576 35.55 -2.73 12.96
CA LYS A 576 34.46 -1.90 13.51
C LYS A 576 33.09 -2.60 13.45
N SER A 577 32.84 -3.39 12.41
CA SER A 577 31.57 -4.07 12.18
C SER A 577 31.26 -5.14 13.22
N PHE A 578 32.27 -5.78 13.81
CA PHE A 578 32.09 -6.81 14.85
C PHE A 578 31.67 -6.24 16.20
N GLY A 579 31.92 -4.95 16.45
CA GLY A 579 31.41 -4.20 17.60
C GLY A 579 30.09 -3.49 17.34
N HIS A 580 29.54 -3.57 16.12
CA HIS A 580 28.32 -2.86 15.75
C HIS A 580 27.09 -3.44 16.47
N TRP A 581 26.11 -2.60 16.83
CA TRP A 581 24.91 -3.02 17.57
C TRP A 581 23.94 -3.89 16.74
N ASP A 582 23.78 -3.59 15.44
CA ASP A 582 22.95 -4.38 14.49
C ASP A 582 23.59 -5.75 14.21
N THR A 583 22.88 -6.82 14.58
CA THR A 583 23.28 -8.22 14.28
C THR A 583 23.50 -8.46 12.80
N PHE A 584 22.73 -7.83 11.93
CA PHE A 584 22.84 -8.02 10.49
C PHE A 584 24.19 -7.52 9.94
N VAL A 585 24.71 -6.42 10.49
CA VAL A 585 26.06 -5.90 10.17
C VAL A 585 27.13 -6.91 10.56
N ARG A 586 27.04 -7.49 11.77
CA ARG A 586 27.97 -8.54 12.24
C ARG A 586 27.90 -9.80 11.37
N GLN A 587 26.70 -10.23 10.99
CA GLN A 587 26.50 -11.39 10.12
C GLN A 587 27.13 -11.19 8.75
N ILE A 588 26.98 -10.01 8.12
CA ILE A 588 27.61 -9.73 6.83
C ILE A 588 29.14 -9.76 6.96
N ALA A 589 29.70 -9.16 8.02
CA ALA A 589 31.14 -9.18 8.25
C ALA A 589 31.69 -10.62 8.36
N LEU A 590 30.98 -11.50 9.09
CA LEU A 590 31.33 -12.92 9.16
C LEU A 590 31.17 -13.63 7.81
N GLU A 591 30.13 -13.34 7.05
CA GLU A 591 29.92 -13.89 5.70
C GLU A 591 31.05 -13.48 4.73
N ILE A 592 31.59 -12.27 4.84
CA ILE A 592 32.75 -11.82 4.06
C ILE A 592 34.00 -12.62 4.45
N LEU A 593 34.21 -12.89 5.75
CA LEU A 593 35.35 -13.70 6.20
C LEU A 593 35.26 -15.16 5.72
N LEU A 594 34.05 -15.72 5.58
CA LEU A 594 33.87 -17.07 5.02
C LEU A 594 34.43 -17.21 3.59
N CYS A 595 34.54 -16.12 2.83
CA CYS A 595 35.10 -16.15 1.48
C CYS A 595 36.57 -16.61 1.44
N PHE A 596 37.30 -16.50 2.54
CA PHE A 596 38.72 -16.91 2.64
C PHE A 596 38.92 -18.43 2.85
N ASN A 597 37.84 -19.22 2.97
CA ASN A 597 37.88 -20.68 3.17
C ASN A 597 39.00 -21.11 4.16
N LEU A 598 38.96 -20.52 5.36
CA LEU A 598 39.92 -20.81 6.42
C LEU A 598 39.68 -22.23 6.91
N LYS A 599 40.55 -23.16 6.50
CA LYS A 599 40.59 -24.50 7.09
C LYS A 599 41.19 -24.39 8.48
N MET A 600 40.46 -24.89 9.47
CA MET A 600 41.03 -25.19 10.78
C MET A 600 42.07 -26.29 10.58
N HIS A 601 43.25 -26.15 11.16
CA HIS A 601 44.16 -27.28 11.26
C HIS A 601 43.50 -28.32 12.17
N ASP A 602 43.32 -29.54 11.65
CA ASP A 602 43.03 -30.71 12.49
C ASP A 602 44.11 -30.78 13.57
N HIS A 603 43.72 -31.15 14.80
CA HIS A 603 44.52 -31.62 15.94
C HIS A 603 44.25 -30.86 17.25
N VAL A 604 43.12 -31.19 17.90
CA VAL A 604 43.06 -31.38 19.36
C VAL A 604 42.19 -32.61 19.63
N ASP A 605 42.76 -33.61 20.32
CA ASP A 605 42.07 -34.71 21.03
C ASP A 605 41.01 -35.54 20.27
N GLY A 606 41.28 -35.91 19.02
CA GLY A 606 40.58 -37.04 18.36
C GLY A 606 39.16 -36.78 17.85
N GLU A 607 38.58 -35.59 18.09
CA GLU A 607 37.36 -35.14 17.41
C GLU A 607 37.73 -34.14 16.31
N SER A 608 37.56 -34.54 15.05
CA SER A 608 37.65 -33.60 13.92
C SER A 608 36.53 -32.57 14.03
N LEU A 609 36.86 -31.31 14.35
CA LEU A 609 35.92 -30.21 14.17
C LEU A 609 35.67 -30.06 12.66
N THR A 610 34.55 -30.58 12.18
CA THR A 610 34.18 -30.49 10.75
C THR A 610 33.81 -29.07 10.31
N GLN A 611 33.60 -28.15 11.26
CA GLN A 611 33.12 -26.79 11.00
C GLN A 611 34.21 -25.73 11.23
N ASN A 612 34.26 -24.74 10.33
CA ASN A 612 35.13 -23.57 10.43
C ASN A 612 34.72 -22.70 11.62
N GLY A 613 35.68 -22.19 12.42
CA GLY A 613 35.39 -21.30 13.54
C GLY A 613 34.56 -20.05 13.16
N ILE A 614 34.71 -19.50 11.96
CA ILE A 614 33.87 -18.39 11.47
C ILE A 614 32.43 -18.83 11.22
N GLU A 615 32.22 -20.07 10.77
CA GLU A 615 30.89 -20.62 10.55
C GLU A 615 30.15 -20.83 11.87
N ILE A 616 30.87 -21.30 12.91
CA ILE A 616 30.37 -21.39 14.28
C ILE A 616 30.00 -19.99 14.80
N LEU A 617 30.84 -18.98 14.58
CA LEU A 617 30.54 -17.59 14.95
C LEU A 617 29.29 -17.06 14.24
N LEU A 618 29.15 -17.36 12.94
CA LEU A 618 28.01 -16.93 12.14
C LEU A 618 26.72 -17.65 12.57
N GLN A 619 26.80 -18.93 12.91
CA GLN A 619 25.70 -19.68 13.49
C GLN A 619 25.29 -19.10 14.84
N ALA A 620 26.25 -18.75 15.69
CA ALA A 620 26.00 -18.11 16.98
C ALA A 620 25.34 -16.74 16.81
N GLU A 621 25.73 -15.98 15.79
CA GLU A 621 25.16 -14.67 15.50
C GLU A 621 23.75 -14.73 14.88
N ARG A 622 23.44 -15.78 14.09
CA ARG A 622 22.10 -16.04 13.56
C ARG A 622 21.13 -16.62 14.58
N THR A 623 21.64 -17.08 15.72
CA THR A 623 20.82 -17.63 16.81
C THR A 623 20.07 -16.48 17.49
N PRO A 624 18.72 -16.51 17.56
CA PRO A 624 17.92 -15.43 18.16
C PRO A 624 18.30 -15.12 19.60
N LEU A 625 18.14 -13.86 20.02
CA LEU A 625 18.36 -13.42 21.41
C LEU A 625 17.15 -13.76 22.30
N SER A 626 16.97 -15.05 22.58
CA SER A 626 15.99 -15.55 23.56
C SER A 626 16.68 -16.34 24.68
N LEU A 627 16.03 -16.47 25.84
CA LEU A 627 16.51 -17.26 26.99
C LEU A 627 16.82 -18.72 26.62
N GLU A 628 15.98 -19.32 25.77
CA GLU A 628 16.15 -20.70 25.30
C GLU A 628 17.33 -20.82 24.34
N CYS A 629 17.47 -19.86 23.42
CA CYS A 629 18.56 -19.78 22.46
C CYS A 629 19.91 -19.38 23.09
N TYR A 630 19.92 -18.78 24.29
CA TYR A 630 21.16 -18.44 25.01
C TYR A 630 22.01 -19.69 25.29
N ARG A 631 21.38 -20.80 25.69
CA ARG A 631 22.09 -22.07 25.92
C ARG A 631 22.74 -22.58 24.65
N GLU A 632 22.04 -22.50 23.52
CA GLU A 632 22.54 -22.93 22.22
C GLU A 632 23.72 -22.06 21.78
N ARG A 633 23.61 -20.74 21.94
CA ARG A 633 24.70 -19.81 21.66
C ARG A 633 25.93 -20.07 22.55
N MET A 634 25.72 -20.36 23.84
CA MET A 634 26.79 -20.73 24.76
C MET A 634 27.47 -22.06 24.40
N LYS A 635 26.73 -23.04 23.87
CA LYS A 635 27.33 -24.27 23.31
C LYS A 635 28.24 -23.94 22.13
N LEU A 636 27.79 -23.10 21.20
CA LEU A 636 28.61 -22.67 20.05
C LEU A 636 29.88 -21.94 20.50
N PHE A 637 29.80 -21.03 21.47
CA PHE A 637 30.99 -20.38 22.02
C PHE A 637 31.91 -21.32 22.80
N ARG A 638 31.36 -22.38 23.42
CA ARG A 638 32.18 -23.43 24.03
C ARG A 638 32.97 -24.20 22.97
N LEU A 639 32.37 -24.52 21.82
CA LEU A 639 33.09 -25.16 20.71
C LEU A 639 34.31 -24.34 20.28
N LEU A 640 34.21 -23.01 20.33
CA LEU A 640 35.37 -22.14 20.16
C LEU A 640 36.32 -22.31 21.36
N ARG A 641 35.93 -22.00 22.60
CA ARG A 641 36.84 -22.04 23.77
C ARG A 641 37.59 -23.36 23.99
N PHE A 642 37.03 -24.50 23.61
CA PHE A 642 37.65 -25.82 23.80
C PHE A 642 38.63 -26.22 22.69
N GLY A 643 38.63 -25.54 21.53
CA GLY A 643 39.61 -25.82 20.47
C GLY A 643 40.88 -25.00 20.65
N ASP A 644 42.04 -25.55 20.28
CA ASP A 644 43.29 -24.79 20.04
C ASP A 644 43.18 -23.84 18.83
N HIS A 645 41.98 -23.42 18.45
CA HIS A 645 41.71 -22.56 17.29
C HIS A 645 42.53 -21.27 17.29
N LEU A 646 42.81 -20.67 18.45
CA LEU A 646 43.71 -19.51 18.55
C LEU A 646 45.13 -19.80 18.05
N ARG A 647 45.58 -21.05 18.10
CA ARG A 647 46.85 -21.52 17.51
C ARG A 647 46.75 -21.82 16.02
N HIS A 648 45.53 -21.94 15.49
CA HIS A 648 45.25 -22.34 14.10
C HIS A 648 44.73 -21.19 13.22
N PHE A 649 44.28 -20.11 13.84
CA PHE A 649 44.07 -18.84 13.19
C PHE A 649 45.43 -18.20 12.91
N SER A 650 45.68 -17.76 11.68
CA SER A 650 46.85 -16.91 11.43
C SER A 650 46.75 -15.68 12.33
N SER A 651 47.90 -15.10 12.71
CA SER A 651 48.00 -13.95 13.64
C SER A 651 46.94 -12.84 13.43
N PRO A 652 46.50 -12.51 12.19
CA PRO A 652 45.39 -11.59 11.96
C PRO A 652 44.06 -11.93 12.64
N VAL A 653 43.68 -13.21 12.69
CA VAL A 653 42.33 -13.66 13.09
C VAL A 653 42.24 -13.91 14.60
N VAL A 654 43.38 -14.13 15.27
CA VAL A 654 43.44 -14.29 16.74
C VAL A 654 42.85 -13.06 17.43
N GLY A 655 43.30 -11.86 17.05
CA GLY A 655 42.75 -10.60 17.59
C GLY A 655 41.27 -10.38 17.28
N LEU A 656 40.75 -11.00 16.22
CA LEU A 656 39.34 -10.97 15.83
C LEU A 656 38.45 -11.74 16.79
N THR A 657 38.86 -12.96 17.16
CA THR A 657 38.11 -13.79 18.12
C THR A 657 38.03 -13.13 19.50
N GLU A 658 39.10 -12.46 19.93
CA GLU A 658 39.11 -11.66 21.17
C GLU A 658 38.15 -10.47 21.07
N THR A 659 38.22 -9.71 19.97
CA THR A 659 37.32 -8.56 19.73
C THR A 659 35.84 -8.99 19.71
N PHE A 660 35.54 -10.12 19.05
CA PHE A 660 34.19 -10.67 18.95
C PHE A 660 33.70 -11.24 20.29
N HIS A 661 34.57 -11.90 21.05
CA HIS A 661 34.25 -12.33 22.42
C HIS A 661 33.94 -11.14 23.33
N THR A 662 34.66 -10.03 23.16
CA THR A 662 34.48 -8.82 23.96
C THR A 662 33.18 -8.10 23.59
N SER A 663 32.87 -7.99 22.28
CA SER A 663 31.64 -7.33 21.83
C SER A 663 30.37 -8.09 22.23
N ILE A 664 30.35 -9.43 22.18
CA ILE A 664 29.21 -10.24 22.64
C ILE A 664 29.05 -10.24 24.15
N ARG A 665 30.13 -10.10 24.93
CA ARG A 665 29.98 -9.96 26.39
C ARG A 665 29.34 -8.63 26.79
N ASN A 666 29.47 -7.60 25.95
CA ASN A 666 28.96 -6.27 26.21
C ASN A 666 27.50 -6.05 25.73
N VAL A 667 26.98 -6.92 24.85
CA VAL A 667 25.58 -6.96 24.39
C VAL A 667 24.82 -8.03 25.17
#